data_AF-A0A926M1Q1-F1
#
_entry.id   AF-A0A926M1Q1-F1
#
_cell.length_a   1.000
_cell.length_b   1.000
_cell.length_c   1.000
_cell.angle_alpha   90.00
_cell.angle_beta   90.00
_cell.angle_gamma   90.00
#
_symmetry.space_group_name_H-M   'P 1'
#
loop_
_entity.id
_entity.type
_entity.pdbx_description
1 polymer ?
#
loop_
_entity_poly.entity_id
_entity_poly.type
_entity_poly.pdbx_seq_one_letter_code
_entity_poly.pdbx_strand_id
1 'polypeptide(L)'
;MTDIISTKDGRLHIYVRQDKYKGKLKSENWVGRTFHNGKQKVISSGTTELEEAKIILEKWYDDLISGKLEENLDNKDNTTINPLENDSSNHELEGNEKEKNEKIIKEEKEASAPIVAEEKKKKLFNLDLSSLKNLSSLKDKFSFKRKETNKEGKEKKKNLSNLKKLFSEKISKANVAGEEIAGIDISEESIKIAQLSKTDSNWILEKISLRLLDKNKTADGIINSKDYVSEELKLAIENSKIVTTNVAISIPVTSAIIRVVTSPLMSDEELQKAIETDSLWENLVQLTDDLNEYSIFHQVISRNNKTNTMEILFVASKLSDVNSYSSIIKKAGLNPVIMDVKCFTLKNAFDNALKIENKANNALLEIGSEDNYLIIVHDNIPIITDIFLRPNEKELFTQHAENMQNEDLDNVVRRYCMQIKQALSDYESKYTSKINNIKIVSSLNNIEELIPLFRKNLLNTGLQVFDPLNEIKVPEYNKEKTDIKNKSIYTSVLGLAYRKLDVFGYYKFVTAVKNINLLPNREALKRQTKMKFLSGFAMKGLVGGIAALYIFLIGFSFFQISSNKNKLVNEINIQQEFDLISIEQQKLTKISGDMDKALKLGSMIASNQTISYRALAQITRSVPQRVQFTNLNYNGSNEIIITGLAFSDQDIINFISNLNGKDLIDQASLKAMNVPTGQNDLQSANNKKGFTILCKLKT
;
A
#
# COMPACT_ATOMS: atom_id res chain seq x y z
N MET A 1 -21.42 9.08 21.04
CA MET A 1 -19.97 8.98 20.76
C MET A 1 -19.26 9.29 22.06
N THR A 2 -18.09 8.73 22.33
CA THR A 2 -17.29 9.16 23.49
C THR A 2 -16.40 10.32 23.05
N ASP A 3 -16.43 11.43 23.77
CA ASP A 3 -15.65 12.61 23.40
C ASP A 3 -14.16 12.37 23.65
N ILE A 4 -13.36 12.52 22.60
CA ILE A 4 -11.90 12.36 22.66
C ILE A 4 -11.29 13.75 22.88
N ILE A 5 -10.94 14.03 24.13
CA ILE A 5 -10.32 15.28 24.52
C ILE A 5 -8.86 15.23 24.04
N SER A 6 -8.40 16.29 23.36
CA SER A 6 -7.05 16.34 22.81
C SER A 6 -6.31 17.55 23.35
N THR A 7 -5.16 17.32 23.98
CA THR A 7 -4.33 18.36 24.61
C THR A 7 -2.87 18.23 24.14
N LYS A 8 -1.97 19.08 24.67
CA LYS A 8 -0.54 19.13 24.27
C LYS A 8 -0.39 19.21 22.73
N ASP A 9 -0.98 20.24 22.13
CA ASP A 9 -1.06 20.46 20.66
C ASP A 9 -1.61 19.28 19.86
N GLY A 10 -2.56 18.54 20.44
CA GLY A 10 -3.18 17.36 19.82
C GLY A 10 -2.30 16.11 19.83
N ARG A 11 -1.18 16.10 20.56
CA ARG A 11 -0.27 14.96 20.68
C ARG A 11 -0.67 13.99 21.80
N LEU A 12 -1.47 14.44 22.76
CA LEU A 12 -2.10 13.62 23.78
C LEU A 12 -3.61 13.54 23.52
N HIS A 13 -4.15 12.32 23.47
CA HIS A 13 -5.59 12.08 23.38
C HIS A 13 -6.06 11.36 24.64
N ILE A 14 -7.08 11.91 25.30
CA ILE A 14 -7.67 11.45 26.56
C ILE A 14 -9.11 10.99 26.29
N TYR A 15 -9.43 9.74 26.65
CA TYR A 15 -10.75 9.14 26.42
C TYR A 15 -11.05 7.99 27.40
N VAL A 16 -12.32 7.72 27.69
CA VAL A 16 -12.73 6.49 28.39
C VAL A 16 -12.84 5.35 27.37
N ARG A 17 -12.17 4.22 27.64
CA ARG A 17 -12.16 3.07 26.73
C ARG A 17 -13.55 2.46 26.59
N GLN A 18 -13.81 1.83 25.43
CA GLN A 18 -15.12 1.27 25.09
C GLN A 18 -15.13 -0.27 25.06
N ASP A 19 -14.03 -0.94 25.45
CA ASP A 19 -14.00 -2.39 25.55
C ASP A 19 -14.81 -2.87 26.77
N LYS A 20 -15.76 -3.75 26.50
CA LYS A 20 -16.70 -4.31 27.47
C LYS A 20 -16.35 -5.75 27.85
N TYR A 21 -16.76 -6.16 29.03
CA TYR A 21 -16.72 -7.54 29.51
C TYR A 21 -17.99 -7.82 30.31
N LYS A 22 -18.66 -8.95 30.02
CA LYS A 22 -19.97 -9.31 30.59
C LYS A 22 -20.97 -8.13 30.61
N GLY A 23 -21.04 -7.37 29.51
CA GLY A 23 -21.93 -6.22 29.30
C GLY A 23 -21.49 -4.87 29.88
N LYS A 24 -20.65 -4.86 30.93
CA LYS A 24 -20.10 -3.63 31.55
C LYS A 24 -18.79 -3.18 30.88
N LEU A 25 -18.39 -1.91 31.06
CA LEU A 25 -17.06 -1.43 30.62
C LEU A 25 -15.95 -2.14 31.42
N LYS A 26 -14.79 -2.41 30.80
CA LYS A 26 -13.63 -3.01 31.49
C LYS A 26 -12.97 -2.06 32.49
N SER A 27 -13.10 -0.75 32.28
CA SER A 27 -12.74 0.31 33.22
C SER A 27 -13.48 1.57 32.79
N GLU A 28 -13.91 2.37 33.75
CA GLU A 28 -14.56 3.67 33.53
C GLU A 28 -13.55 4.83 33.64
N ASN A 29 -12.29 4.51 33.98
CA ASN A 29 -11.21 5.47 34.13
C ASN A 29 -10.80 6.07 32.78
N TRP A 30 -10.34 7.32 32.82
CA TRP A 30 -9.78 7.99 31.64
C TRP A 30 -8.44 7.38 31.24
N VAL A 31 -8.17 7.36 29.93
CA VAL A 31 -6.97 6.76 29.34
C VAL A 31 -6.31 7.75 28.39
N GLY A 32 -5.03 8.02 28.62
CA GLY A 32 -4.19 8.85 27.75
C GLY A 32 -3.49 7.99 26.71
N ARG A 33 -3.44 8.48 25.46
CA ARG A 33 -2.73 7.87 24.33
C ARG A 33 -1.88 8.90 23.61
N THR A 34 -0.63 8.54 23.32
CA THR A 34 0.29 9.34 22.50
C THR A 34 1.17 8.43 21.63
N PHE A 35 2.02 9.03 20.79
CA PHE A 35 3.04 8.35 20.00
C PHE A 35 4.43 8.87 20.37
N HIS A 36 5.34 7.98 20.73
CA HIS A 36 6.72 8.29 21.10
C HIS A 36 7.66 7.24 20.50
N ASN A 37 8.82 7.65 19.97
CA ASN A 37 9.80 6.78 19.31
C ASN A 37 9.16 5.80 18.30
N GLY A 38 8.22 6.30 17.49
CA GLY A 38 7.49 5.54 16.46
C GLY A 38 6.44 4.54 16.97
N LYS A 39 6.32 4.35 18.30
CA LYS A 39 5.40 3.39 18.95
C LYS A 39 4.24 4.12 19.63
N GLN A 40 3.06 3.51 19.64
CA GLN A 40 1.93 4.01 20.43
C GLN A 40 2.16 3.68 21.91
N LYS A 41 2.02 4.67 22.79
CA LYS A 41 2.04 4.50 24.26
C LYS A 41 0.66 4.86 24.82
N VAL A 42 0.22 4.13 25.84
CA VAL A 42 -1.12 4.24 26.45
C VAL A 42 -1.00 4.03 27.96
N ILE A 43 -1.66 4.86 28.77
CA ILE A 43 -1.75 4.70 30.23
C ILE A 43 -3.15 5.07 30.74
N SER A 44 -3.58 4.48 31.86
CA SER A 44 -4.80 4.89 32.58
C SER A 44 -4.47 5.98 33.59
N SER A 45 -5.40 6.92 33.82
CA SER A 45 -5.28 7.92 34.89
C SER A 45 -5.47 7.33 36.29
N GLY A 46 -6.07 6.14 36.40
CA GLY A 46 -6.49 5.57 37.68
C GLY A 46 -7.82 6.13 38.23
N THR A 47 -8.36 7.20 37.63
CA THR A 47 -9.53 7.95 38.11
C THR A 47 -10.61 8.14 37.05
N THR A 48 -11.88 8.20 37.47
CA THR A 48 -13.05 8.56 36.65
C THR A 48 -13.21 10.07 36.50
N GLU A 49 -12.59 10.88 37.36
CA GLU A 49 -12.70 12.34 37.33
C GLU A 49 -11.82 12.95 36.23
N LEU A 50 -12.43 13.77 35.37
CA LEU A 50 -11.78 14.26 34.16
C LEU A 50 -10.65 15.25 34.43
N GLU A 51 -10.84 16.22 35.34
CA GLU A 51 -9.82 17.25 35.60
C GLU A 51 -8.60 16.67 36.33
N GLU A 52 -8.81 15.73 37.26
CA GLU A 52 -7.74 14.95 37.88
C GLU A 52 -7.01 14.09 36.85
N ALA A 53 -7.77 13.41 35.96
CA ALA A 53 -7.19 12.62 34.88
C ALA A 53 -6.32 13.45 33.92
N LYS A 54 -6.72 14.69 33.57
CA LYS A 54 -5.87 15.57 32.75
C LYS A 54 -4.53 15.83 33.40
N ILE A 55 -4.51 16.18 34.70
CA ILE A 55 -3.27 16.47 35.44
C ILE A 55 -2.33 15.27 35.42
N ILE A 56 -2.85 14.06 35.69
CA ILE A 56 -2.08 12.81 35.71
C ILE A 56 -1.54 12.48 34.30
N LEU A 57 -2.40 12.54 33.28
CA LEU A 57 -2.06 12.13 31.91
C LEU A 57 -1.16 13.14 31.18
N GLU A 58 -1.29 14.44 31.48
CA GLU A 58 -0.38 15.46 30.95
C GLU A 58 1.00 15.43 31.61
N LYS A 59 1.07 15.20 32.93
CA LYS A 59 2.35 14.96 33.60
C LYS A 59 3.05 13.72 33.04
N TRP A 60 2.33 12.61 32.86
CA TRP A 60 2.87 11.40 32.21
C TRP A 60 3.41 11.68 30.81
N TYR A 61 2.70 12.48 30.01
CA TYR A 61 3.17 12.90 28.69
C TYR A 61 4.46 13.73 28.78
N ASP A 62 4.55 14.69 29.71
CA ASP A 62 5.75 15.52 29.88
C ASP A 62 6.95 14.70 30.39
N ASP A 63 6.75 13.77 31.32
CA ASP A 63 7.78 12.85 31.82
C ASP A 63 8.22 11.84 30.74
N LEU A 64 7.33 11.46 29.80
CA LEU A 64 7.64 10.65 28.62
C LEU A 64 8.45 11.42 27.56
N ILE A 65 8.07 12.67 27.25
CA ILE A 65 8.78 13.50 26.28
C ILE A 65 10.14 13.99 26.81
N SER A 66 10.29 14.14 28.14
CA SER A 66 11.56 14.50 28.78
C SER A 66 12.50 13.32 29.07
N GLY A 67 12.16 12.10 28.63
CA GLY A 67 13.03 10.92 28.71
C GLY A 67 13.15 10.26 30.09
N LYS A 68 12.50 10.79 31.13
CA LYS A 68 12.56 10.26 32.50
C LYS A 68 11.96 8.86 32.68
N LEU A 69 11.28 8.34 31.66
CA LEU A 69 10.60 7.05 31.65
C LEU A 69 11.33 5.96 30.84
N GLU A 70 12.57 6.18 30.38
CA GLU A 70 13.37 5.15 29.68
C GLU A 70 14.34 4.36 30.59
N GLU A 71 14.53 4.74 31.86
CA GLU A 71 15.13 3.86 32.88
C GLU A 71 14.05 3.09 33.66
N ASN A 72 13.61 1.95 33.12
CA ASN A 72 13.21 0.69 33.80
C ASN A 72 12.33 -0.19 32.87
N LEU A 73 12.20 -1.48 33.23
CA LEU A 73 11.31 -2.50 32.64
C LEU A 73 11.71 -3.08 31.27
N ASP A 74 12.82 -3.84 31.27
CA ASP A 74 12.70 -5.23 30.80
C ASP A 74 12.03 -6.08 31.90
N ASN A 75 11.39 -7.19 31.52
CA ASN A 75 10.61 -8.10 32.38
C ASN A 75 9.36 -7.51 33.09
N LYS A 76 8.18 -7.66 32.45
CA LYS A 76 7.14 -8.61 32.90
C LYS A 76 5.91 -8.59 31.99
N ASP A 77 5.55 -9.76 31.46
CA ASP A 77 4.21 -10.06 30.97
C ASP A 77 3.33 -10.57 32.13
N ASN A 78 2.01 -10.38 32.00
CA ASN A 78 0.92 -11.08 32.71
C ASN A 78 1.05 -11.37 34.23
N THR A 79 0.18 -10.76 35.04
CA THR A 79 -0.81 -11.59 35.78
C THR A 79 -2.03 -10.82 36.28
N THR A 80 -3.11 -11.58 36.44
CA THR A 80 -4.39 -11.25 37.08
C THR A 80 -4.21 -10.94 38.57
N ILE A 81 -5.12 -10.16 39.16
CA ILE A 81 -5.26 -10.01 40.62
C ILE A 81 -6.57 -10.67 41.07
N ASN A 82 -6.49 -11.48 42.13
CA ASN A 82 -7.54 -11.65 43.14
C ASN A 82 -6.88 -12.13 44.46
N PRO A 83 -7.53 -12.01 45.63
CA PRO A 83 -6.82 -11.56 46.83
C PRO A 83 -6.72 -12.56 48.01
N LEU A 84 -5.87 -12.21 48.97
CA LEU A 84 -5.86 -12.62 50.40
C LEU A 84 -5.66 -14.11 50.72
N GLU A 85 -4.50 -14.47 51.29
CA GLU A 85 -4.35 -14.65 52.75
C GLU A 85 -2.89 -14.94 53.21
N ASN A 86 -2.63 -14.56 54.47
CA ASN A 86 -1.68 -15.10 55.47
C ASN A 86 -0.27 -15.62 55.12
N ASP A 87 0.72 -14.76 55.42
CA ASP A 87 1.63 -14.86 56.58
C ASP A 87 2.88 -15.80 56.61
N SER A 88 3.93 -15.23 57.23
CA SER A 88 5.04 -15.83 57.97
C SER A 88 6.28 -16.47 57.29
N SER A 89 7.43 -16.06 57.86
CA SER A 89 8.70 -16.79 58.03
C SER A 89 9.80 -16.78 56.94
N ASN A 90 11.01 -16.45 57.43
CA ASN A 90 12.29 -16.35 56.73
C ASN A 90 12.85 -17.73 56.32
N HIS A 91 13.79 -17.76 55.38
CA HIS A 91 15.19 -18.02 55.79
C HIS A 91 16.25 -17.45 54.82
N GLU A 92 17.46 -17.37 55.36
CA GLU A 92 18.65 -16.66 54.86
C GLU A 92 19.67 -17.55 54.12
N LEU A 93 20.52 -16.90 53.30
CA LEU A 93 21.91 -17.30 52.94
C LEU A 93 22.07 -18.66 52.17
N GLU A 94 23.20 -19.01 51.54
CA GLU A 94 24.49 -18.34 51.30
C GLU A 94 25.06 -18.76 49.92
N GLY A 95 26.10 -18.10 49.40
CA GLY A 95 26.73 -18.55 48.14
C GLY A 95 27.68 -17.59 47.42
N ASN A 96 28.87 -17.32 48.00
CA ASN A 96 30.04 -16.89 47.22
C ASN A 96 30.49 -18.05 46.29
N GLU A 97 31.32 -17.88 45.25
CA GLU A 97 32.53 -17.05 45.20
C GLU A 97 32.95 -16.67 43.75
N LYS A 98 34.14 -16.06 43.59
CA LYS A 98 34.72 -15.64 42.30
C LYS A 98 36.08 -16.29 42.10
N GLU A 99 36.43 -16.61 40.86
CA GLU A 99 37.83 -16.61 40.42
C GLU A 99 38.01 -15.83 39.12
N LYS A 100 39.25 -15.42 38.88
CA LYS A 100 39.76 -14.74 37.68
C LYS A 100 40.99 -15.49 37.20
N ASN A 101 41.25 -15.51 35.89
CA ASN A 101 42.56 -15.12 35.38
C ASN A 101 42.54 -14.74 33.88
N GLU A 102 43.20 -13.61 33.60
CA GLU A 102 44.11 -13.26 32.50
C GLU A 102 44.00 -13.93 31.10
N LYS A 103 43.90 -13.20 29.96
CA LYS A 103 44.87 -12.29 29.29
C LYS A 103 46.12 -13.02 28.73
N ILE A 104 46.65 -12.86 27.50
CA ILE A 104 46.39 -12.10 26.23
C ILE A 104 46.82 -13.07 25.06
N ILE A 105 46.49 -12.93 23.76
CA ILE A 105 47.28 -12.30 22.67
C ILE A 105 46.62 -12.65 21.31
N LYS A 106 46.41 -11.67 20.42
CA LYS A 106 46.85 -11.64 18.99
C LYS A 106 46.37 -10.39 18.24
N GLU A 107 47.18 -9.94 17.28
CA GLU A 107 46.99 -8.72 16.48
C GLU A 107 46.61 -9.01 15.01
N GLU A 108 46.76 -8.02 14.13
CA GLU A 108 46.07 -7.84 12.85
C GLU A 108 46.60 -8.64 11.62
N LYS A 109 45.79 -8.65 10.53
CA LYS A 109 46.10 -8.43 9.08
C LYS A 109 47.32 -9.16 8.43
N GLU A 110 47.30 -9.63 7.17
CA GLU A 110 46.33 -9.64 6.05
C GLU A 110 46.79 -10.74 5.02
N ALA A 111 46.40 -10.90 3.74
CA ALA A 111 45.54 -10.20 2.76
C ALA A 111 45.16 -11.16 1.59
N SER A 112 44.32 -10.67 0.65
CA SER A 112 44.08 -11.19 -0.73
C SER A 112 43.23 -12.48 -0.84
N ALA A 113 42.39 -12.72 -1.86
CA ALA A 113 42.00 -12.01 -3.10
C ALA A 113 40.58 -12.50 -3.54
N PRO A 114 40.01 -12.19 -4.73
CA PRO A 114 40.24 -11.09 -5.68
C PRO A 114 38.96 -10.25 -5.94
N ILE A 115 39.03 -9.25 -6.83
CA ILE A 115 37.90 -8.41 -7.28
C ILE A 115 37.65 -8.64 -8.78
N VAL A 116 36.38 -8.71 -9.22
CA VAL A 116 35.91 -8.17 -10.52
C VAL A 116 34.36 -8.19 -10.60
N ALA A 117 33.78 -7.16 -11.24
CA ALA A 117 32.41 -7.04 -11.76
C ALA A 117 31.18 -7.11 -10.81
N GLU A 118 30.77 -5.95 -10.25
CA GLU A 118 29.32 -5.60 -10.22
C GLU A 118 28.98 -4.09 -10.26
N GLU A 119 29.77 -3.26 -10.98
CA GLU A 119 29.37 -1.85 -11.25
C GLU A 119 28.22 -1.74 -12.28
N LYS A 120 26.98 -2.10 -11.90
CA LYS A 120 25.78 -1.70 -12.68
C LYS A 120 24.40 -1.77 -11.99
N LYS A 121 24.28 -1.53 -10.67
CA LYS A 121 22.93 -1.54 -10.01
C LYS A 121 22.72 -0.63 -8.77
N LYS A 122 23.30 0.59 -8.74
CA LYS A 122 23.09 1.54 -7.61
C LYS A 122 22.94 3.03 -8.00
N LYS A 123 22.23 3.32 -9.10
CA LYS A 123 21.72 4.68 -9.43
C LYS A 123 20.27 4.65 -9.96
N LEU A 124 19.34 4.33 -9.08
CA LEU A 124 17.90 4.63 -9.23
C LEU A 124 17.28 4.70 -7.82
N PHE A 125 16.18 5.43 -7.65
CA PHE A 125 15.53 5.69 -6.35
C PHE A 125 16.33 6.51 -5.32
N ASN A 126 16.71 7.73 -5.71
CA ASN A 126 16.48 8.89 -4.83
C ASN A 126 15.46 9.79 -5.56
N LEU A 127 14.19 9.70 -5.16
CA LEU A 127 13.13 10.57 -5.68
C LEU A 127 12.88 11.66 -4.62
N ASP A 128 13.32 12.88 -4.89
CA ASP A 128 13.09 13.99 -3.95
C ASP A 128 11.61 14.37 -3.91
N LEU A 129 11.01 14.24 -2.72
CA LEU A 129 9.60 14.51 -2.47
C LEU A 129 9.32 15.98 -2.10
N SER A 130 10.34 16.84 -2.08
CA SER A 130 10.23 18.27 -1.74
C SER A 130 9.19 19.03 -2.59
N SER A 131 9.08 18.66 -3.88
CA SER A 131 8.24 19.30 -4.89
C SER A 131 6.73 19.18 -4.64
N LEU A 132 6.29 18.22 -3.82
CA LEU A 132 4.87 18.01 -3.52
C LEU A 132 4.29 18.99 -2.48
N LYS A 133 5.13 19.80 -1.80
CA LYS A 133 4.67 20.75 -0.77
C LYS A 133 3.74 21.86 -1.28
N ASN A 134 3.77 22.19 -2.58
CA ASN A 134 2.97 23.29 -3.15
C ASN A 134 1.54 22.90 -3.58
N LEU A 135 1.15 21.62 -3.45
CA LEU A 135 -0.17 21.12 -3.91
C LEU A 135 -1.35 21.54 -3.00
N SER A 136 -1.08 22.24 -1.89
CA SER A 136 -2.09 22.82 -1.00
C SER A 136 -2.83 24.01 -1.62
N SER A 137 -2.16 24.80 -2.48
CA SER A 137 -2.66 26.09 -3.00
C SER A 137 -3.76 25.98 -4.08
N LEU A 138 -4.03 24.79 -4.60
CA LEU A 138 -5.08 24.55 -5.61
C LEU A 138 -6.48 24.34 -5.01
N LYS A 139 -6.61 24.29 -3.67
CA LYS A 139 -7.86 23.96 -2.99
C LYS A 139 -8.92 25.06 -3.08
N ASP A 140 -8.50 26.32 -3.11
CA ASP A 140 -9.41 27.48 -2.97
C ASP A 140 -10.10 27.90 -4.29
N LYS A 141 -9.58 27.46 -5.44
CA LYS A 141 -10.17 27.75 -6.77
C LYS A 141 -11.30 26.80 -7.20
N PHE A 142 -11.68 25.83 -6.35
CA PHE A 142 -12.80 24.90 -6.62
C PHE A 142 -13.91 24.94 -5.55
N SER A 143 -14.15 26.13 -4.98
CA SER A 143 -15.27 26.40 -4.07
C SER A 143 -16.61 26.52 -4.82
N PHE A 144 -17.23 25.39 -5.17
CA PHE A 144 -18.55 25.35 -5.84
C PHE A 144 -19.65 25.92 -4.93
N LYS A 145 -19.95 27.22 -5.11
CA LYS A 145 -20.94 27.98 -4.31
C LYS A 145 -22.34 27.39 -4.53
N ARG A 146 -22.87 26.73 -3.50
CA ARG A 146 -24.15 26.00 -3.53
C ARG A 146 -25.33 26.97 -3.65
N LYS A 147 -25.78 27.23 -4.88
CA LYS A 147 -26.99 28.00 -5.18
C LYS A 147 -28.19 27.06 -5.22
N GLU A 148 -29.20 27.29 -4.39
CA GLU A 148 -30.45 26.55 -4.47
C GLU A 148 -31.21 26.95 -5.74
N THR A 149 -31.49 25.97 -6.59
CA THR A 149 -32.45 26.07 -7.70
C THR A 149 -33.15 24.72 -7.82
N ASN A 150 -34.47 24.76 -8.01
CA ASN A 150 -35.31 23.56 -7.99
C ASN A 150 -35.36 22.87 -9.35
N LYS A 151 -35.63 21.54 -9.33
CA LYS A 151 -36.04 20.72 -10.48
C LYS A 151 -35.13 20.78 -11.74
N GLU A 152 -34.17 19.86 -11.83
CA GLU A 152 -34.12 18.81 -12.87
C GLU A 152 -32.89 17.88 -12.68
N GLY A 153 -32.99 16.61 -13.10
CA GLY A 153 -31.87 15.67 -12.92
C GLY A 153 -32.18 14.18 -12.77
N LYS A 154 -33.16 13.62 -13.50
CA LYS A 154 -33.40 12.15 -13.49
C LYS A 154 -32.39 11.33 -14.30
N GLU A 155 -31.67 11.92 -15.25
CA GLU A 155 -30.81 11.17 -16.19
C GLU A 155 -29.38 10.92 -15.70
N LYS A 156 -28.70 11.91 -15.10
CA LYS A 156 -27.28 11.78 -14.70
C LYS A 156 -27.00 10.69 -13.65
N LYS A 157 -28.02 10.22 -12.91
CA LYS A 157 -27.88 9.03 -12.03
C LYS A 157 -27.74 7.71 -12.80
N LYS A 158 -28.32 7.60 -14.01
CA LYS A 158 -28.43 6.34 -14.78
C LYS A 158 -27.07 5.84 -15.29
N ASN A 159 -26.19 6.74 -15.73
CA ASN A 159 -24.85 6.37 -16.18
C ASN A 159 -23.92 5.97 -15.02
N LEU A 160 -24.03 6.62 -13.85
CA LEU A 160 -23.21 6.26 -12.69
C LEU A 160 -23.65 4.93 -12.05
N SER A 161 -24.95 4.60 -12.08
CA SER A 161 -25.42 3.25 -11.71
C SER A 161 -24.95 2.19 -12.69
N ASN A 162 -24.99 2.46 -14.00
CA ASN A 162 -24.55 1.50 -15.02
C ASN A 162 -23.03 1.25 -14.95
N LEU A 163 -22.23 2.30 -14.76
CA LEU A 163 -20.78 2.15 -14.57
C LEU A 163 -20.47 1.35 -13.29
N LYS A 164 -21.16 1.63 -12.18
CA LYS A 164 -21.04 0.81 -10.96
C LYS A 164 -21.44 -0.64 -11.18
N LYS A 165 -22.49 -0.91 -11.96
CA LYS A 165 -22.92 -2.27 -12.30
C LYS A 165 -21.85 -3.02 -13.09
N LEU A 166 -21.37 -2.45 -14.19
CA LEU A 166 -20.32 -3.02 -15.03
C LEU A 166 -19.00 -3.23 -14.27
N PHE A 167 -18.62 -2.30 -13.40
CA PHE A 167 -17.48 -2.52 -12.49
C PHE A 167 -17.76 -3.63 -11.49
N SER A 168 -18.94 -3.69 -10.86
CA SER A 168 -19.28 -4.75 -9.90
C SER A 168 -19.34 -6.15 -10.54
N GLU A 169 -19.75 -6.25 -11.80
CA GLU A 169 -19.84 -7.50 -12.56
C GLU A 169 -18.48 -7.96 -13.10
N LYS A 170 -17.58 -7.02 -13.47
CA LYS A 170 -16.18 -7.37 -13.79
C LYS A 170 -15.33 -7.64 -12.55
N ILE A 171 -15.56 -6.91 -11.46
CA ILE A 171 -14.92 -7.18 -10.16
C ILE A 171 -15.40 -8.52 -9.60
N SER A 172 -16.70 -8.85 -9.62
CA SER A 172 -17.16 -10.15 -9.11
C SER A 172 -16.58 -11.33 -9.90
N LYS A 173 -16.50 -11.24 -11.24
CA LYS A 173 -15.81 -12.26 -12.05
C LYS A 173 -14.30 -12.35 -11.75
N ALA A 174 -13.63 -11.24 -11.42
CA ALA A 174 -12.24 -11.25 -10.97
C ALA A 174 -12.06 -11.76 -9.52
N ASN A 175 -13.02 -11.50 -8.63
CA ASN A 175 -12.99 -11.94 -7.23
C ASN A 175 -13.05 -13.47 -7.12
N VAL A 176 -13.88 -14.12 -7.94
CA VAL A 176 -14.05 -15.60 -7.92
C VAL A 176 -12.75 -16.33 -8.32
N ALA A 177 -11.88 -15.70 -9.11
CA ALA A 177 -10.53 -16.20 -9.42
C ALA A 177 -9.48 -15.86 -8.34
N GLY A 178 -9.86 -15.09 -7.31
CA GLY A 178 -9.02 -14.80 -6.13
C GLY A 178 -9.34 -15.66 -4.91
N GLU A 179 -10.38 -16.49 -4.97
CA GLU A 179 -10.85 -17.38 -3.88
C GLU A 179 -10.43 -18.86 -4.13
N GLU A 180 -9.41 -19.09 -4.96
CA GLU A 180 -8.94 -20.44 -5.29
C GLU A 180 -8.46 -21.22 -4.05
N ILE A 181 -9.11 -22.36 -3.81
CA ILE A 181 -8.74 -23.37 -2.82
C ILE A 181 -8.26 -24.62 -3.55
N ALA A 182 -7.26 -25.30 -2.99
CA ALA A 182 -7.01 -26.72 -3.29
C ALA A 182 -7.67 -27.61 -2.22
N GLY A 183 -8.38 -28.64 -2.65
CA GLY A 183 -8.81 -29.73 -1.77
C GLY A 183 -7.64 -30.69 -1.54
N ILE A 184 -7.42 -31.10 -0.29
CA ILE A 184 -6.41 -32.09 0.10
C ILE A 184 -7.08 -33.16 0.97
N ASP A 185 -7.10 -34.39 0.49
CA ASP A 185 -7.49 -35.57 1.24
C ASP A 185 -6.22 -36.29 1.71
N ILE A 186 -6.16 -36.62 3.01
CA ILE A 186 -5.03 -37.31 3.62
C ILE A 186 -5.55 -38.63 4.19
N SER A 187 -4.99 -39.73 3.70
CA SER A 187 -5.26 -41.10 4.13
C SER A 187 -3.93 -41.83 4.30
N GLU A 188 -3.88 -42.87 5.12
CA GLU A 188 -2.64 -43.60 5.43
C GLU A 188 -1.97 -44.20 4.18
N GLU A 189 -2.77 -44.57 3.17
CA GLU A 189 -2.24 -45.06 1.90
C GLU A 189 -1.78 -43.95 0.94
N SER A 190 -2.33 -42.73 1.06
CA SER A 190 -2.12 -41.68 0.05
C SER A 190 -2.54 -40.27 0.47
N ILE A 191 -1.82 -39.29 -0.07
CA ILE A 191 -2.22 -37.88 -0.15
C ILE A 191 -2.80 -37.63 -1.54
N LYS A 192 -4.00 -37.06 -1.60
CA LYS A 192 -4.70 -36.73 -2.85
C LYS A 192 -4.96 -35.24 -2.86
N ILE A 193 -4.67 -34.56 -3.97
CA ILE A 193 -4.83 -33.11 -4.10
C ILE A 193 -5.59 -32.79 -5.39
N ALA A 194 -6.61 -31.93 -5.31
CA ALA A 194 -7.37 -31.47 -6.47
C ALA A 194 -7.60 -29.95 -6.40
N GLN A 195 -7.54 -29.29 -7.55
CA GLN A 195 -7.96 -27.90 -7.73
C GLN A 195 -9.01 -27.83 -8.83
N LEU A 196 -10.13 -27.15 -8.57
CA LEU A 196 -11.23 -26.98 -9.52
C LEU A 196 -11.40 -25.50 -9.89
N SER A 197 -11.54 -25.21 -11.18
CA SER A 197 -12.09 -23.93 -11.65
C SER A 197 -13.55 -24.11 -12.07
N LYS A 198 -14.30 -23.00 -12.16
CA LYS A 198 -15.65 -22.99 -12.72
C LYS A 198 -15.72 -22.04 -13.89
N THR A 199 -15.96 -22.58 -15.08
CA THR A 199 -16.20 -21.81 -16.31
C THR A 199 -17.69 -21.85 -16.62
N ASP A 200 -18.32 -20.68 -16.60
CA ASP A 200 -19.77 -20.50 -16.71
C ASP A 200 -20.54 -21.41 -15.73
N SER A 201 -21.17 -22.48 -16.22
CA SER A 201 -21.90 -23.45 -15.40
C SER A 201 -21.08 -24.66 -14.97
N ASN A 202 -20.01 -25.00 -15.69
CA ASN A 202 -19.33 -26.29 -15.59
C ASN A 202 -18.05 -26.21 -14.74
N TRP A 203 -17.75 -27.29 -14.03
CA TRP A 203 -16.50 -27.44 -13.29
C TRP A 203 -15.41 -28.04 -14.17
N ILE A 204 -14.18 -27.56 -14.00
CA ILE A 204 -12.99 -28.05 -14.72
C ILE A 204 -11.96 -28.53 -13.69
N LEU A 205 -11.40 -29.72 -13.89
CA LEU A 205 -10.31 -30.24 -13.07
C LEU A 205 -8.99 -29.58 -13.49
N GLU A 206 -8.64 -28.46 -12.85
CA GLU A 206 -7.46 -27.66 -13.19
C GLU A 206 -6.16 -28.39 -12.89
N LYS A 207 -6.06 -29.00 -11.71
CA LYS A 207 -4.87 -29.70 -11.22
C LYS A 207 -5.32 -30.92 -10.43
N ILE A 208 -4.62 -32.03 -10.61
CA ILE A 208 -4.75 -33.21 -9.75
C ILE A 208 -3.37 -33.80 -9.43
N SER A 209 -3.24 -34.33 -8.22
CA SER A 209 -2.06 -35.01 -7.70
C SER A 209 -2.49 -36.19 -6.85
N LEU A 210 -1.82 -37.33 -7.02
CA LEU A 210 -1.92 -38.50 -6.16
C LEU A 210 -0.49 -38.86 -5.76
N ARG A 211 -0.24 -38.95 -4.45
CA ARG A 211 1.03 -39.42 -3.89
C ARG A 211 0.73 -40.55 -2.93
N LEU A 212 1.28 -41.73 -3.20
CA LEU A 212 1.22 -42.86 -2.27
C LEU A 212 2.15 -42.62 -1.08
N LEU A 213 1.77 -43.13 0.08
CA LEU A 213 2.58 -43.08 1.31
C LEU A 213 3.16 -44.45 1.64
N ASP A 214 4.27 -44.46 2.36
CA ASP A 214 4.86 -45.65 2.96
C ASP A 214 4.01 -46.09 4.16
N LYS A 215 3.21 -47.16 3.98
CA LYS A 215 2.30 -47.70 4.99
C LYS A 215 2.97 -47.96 6.34
N ASN A 216 4.25 -48.34 6.34
CA ASN A 216 5.00 -48.62 7.57
C ASN A 216 5.23 -47.36 8.41
N LYS A 217 5.28 -46.17 7.77
CA LYS A 217 5.43 -44.87 8.43
C LYS A 217 4.10 -44.23 8.83
N THR A 218 2.97 -44.80 8.41
CA THR A 218 1.62 -44.32 8.72
C THR A 218 0.80 -45.29 9.57
N ALA A 219 1.33 -46.46 9.92
CA ALA A 219 0.62 -47.51 10.67
C ALA A 219 0.13 -47.08 12.06
N ASP A 220 0.82 -46.13 12.71
CA ASP A 220 0.38 -45.50 13.97
C ASP A 220 -0.61 -44.33 13.75
N GLY A 221 -1.10 -44.14 12.52
CA GLY A 221 -2.06 -43.11 12.15
C GLY A 221 -1.46 -41.74 11.78
N ILE A 222 -2.19 -41.02 10.92
CA ILE A 222 -1.76 -39.73 10.32
C ILE A 222 -1.31 -38.68 11.34
N ILE A 223 -1.95 -38.60 12.52
CA ILE A 223 -1.62 -37.61 13.57
C ILE A 223 -0.24 -37.87 14.18
N ASN A 224 0.12 -39.14 14.40
CA ASN A 224 1.43 -39.51 14.93
C ASN A 224 2.52 -39.32 13.86
N SER A 225 2.21 -39.69 12.61
CA SER A 225 3.07 -39.56 11.43
C SER A 225 3.25 -38.14 10.87
N LYS A 226 2.83 -37.11 11.61
CA LYS A 226 2.68 -35.72 11.17
C LYS A 226 3.85 -35.14 10.37
N ASP A 227 5.09 -35.46 10.74
CA ASP A 227 6.29 -34.89 10.12
C ASP A 227 6.55 -35.50 8.74
N TYR A 228 6.53 -36.83 8.63
CA TYR A 228 6.58 -37.56 7.35
C TYR A 228 5.44 -37.11 6.41
N VAL A 229 4.19 -37.06 6.91
CA VAL A 229 3.03 -36.63 6.11
C VAL A 229 3.17 -35.17 5.64
N SER A 230 3.82 -34.29 6.41
CA SER A 230 4.06 -32.89 6.02
C SER A 230 5.09 -32.77 4.89
N GLU A 231 6.16 -33.56 4.93
CA GLU A 231 7.19 -33.60 3.88
C GLU A 231 6.62 -34.15 2.57
N GLU A 232 5.89 -35.26 2.65
CA GLU A 232 5.22 -35.87 1.50
C GLU A 232 4.15 -34.95 0.90
N LEU A 233 3.40 -34.22 1.74
CA LEU A 233 2.41 -33.24 1.28
C LEU A 233 3.08 -32.09 0.52
N LYS A 234 4.21 -31.58 1.00
CA LYS A 234 4.98 -30.53 0.33
C LYS A 234 5.41 -30.99 -1.07
N LEU A 235 5.97 -32.20 -1.18
CA LEU A 235 6.35 -32.79 -2.47
C LEU A 235 5.13 -33.05 -3.38
N ALA A 236 3.98 -33.43 -2.83
CA ALA A 236 2.74 -33.61 -3.58
C ALA A 236 2.19 -32.28 -4.15
N ILE A 237 2.35 -31.16 -3.42
CA ILE A 237 2.03 -29.80 -3.88
C ILE A 237 3.00 -29.35 -4.97
N GLU A 238 4.31 -29.49 -4.77
CA GLU A 238 5.32 -29.11 -5.77
C GLU A 238 5.09 -29.84 -7.10
N ASN A 239 4.83 -31.16 -7.05
CA ASN A 239 4.46 -31.97 -8.22
C ASN A 239 3.11 -31.58 -8.85
N SER A 240 2.17 -31.06 -8.07
CA SER A 240 0.84 -30.66 -8.57
C SER A 240 0.86 -29.37 -9.38
N LYS A 241 1.88 -28.51 -9.19
CA LYS A 241 1.96 -27.14 -9.73
C LYS A 241 0.78 -26.24 -9.34
N ILE A 242 0.21 -26.48 -8.16
CA ILE A 242 -0.80 -25.61 -7.53
C ILE A 242 -0.14 -24.36 -6.97
N VAL A 243 -0.74 -23.18 -7.22
CA VAL A 243 -0.18 -21.88 -6.84
C VAL A 243 -0.85 -21.29 -5.59
N THR A 244 -2.07 -21.73 -5.24
CA THR A 244 -2.73 -21.30 -4.01
C THR A 244 -2.19 -22.03 -2.80
N THR A 245 -1.90 -21.28 -1.73
CA THR A 245 -1.58 -21.85 -0.41
C THR A 245 -2.80 -22.08 0.46
N ASN A 246 -3.99 -21.61 0.06
CA ASN A 246 -5.23 -21.81 0.83
C ASN A 246 -5.84 -23.17 0.50
N VAL A 247 -6.10 -23.97 1.52
CA VAL A 247 -6.54 -25.36 1.32
C VAL A 247 -7.77 -25.74 2.17
N ALA A 248 -8.57 -26.64 1.61
CA ALA A 248 -9.65 -27.33 2.30
C ALA A 248 -9.21 -28.77 2.58
N ILE A 249 -9.37 -29.20 3.82
CA ILE A 249 -9.07 -30.55 4.30
C ILE A 249 -10.28 -31.14 5.02
N SER A 250 -10.29 -32.45 5.24
CA SER A 250 -11.24 -33.13 6.11
C SER A 250 -10.56 -33.95 7.19
N ILE A 251 -11.27 -34.15 8.30
CA ILE A 251 -10.95 -35.17 9.29
C ILE A 251 -11.79 -36.45 9.04
N PRO A 252 -11.34 -37.64 9.49
CA PRO A 252 -12.14 -38.88 9.47
C PRO A 252 -13.46 -38.71 10.22
N VAL A 253 -14.45 -39.57 9.93
CA VAL A 253 -15.73 -39.52 10.66
C VAL A 253 -15.55 -39.96 12.12
N THR A 254 -14.63 -40.87 12.39
CA THR A 254 -14.29 -41.34 13.74
C THR A 254 -13.72 -40.24 14.66
N SER A 255 -13.16 -39.16 14.12
CA SER A 255 -12.73 -37.97 14.90
C SER A 255 -13.88 -36.97 15.16
N ALA A 256 -15.11 -37.23 14.69
CA ALA A 256 -16.20 -36.26 14.70
C ALA A 256 -17.51 -36.79 15.30
N ILE A 257 -18.04 -36.10 16.31
CA ILE A 257 -19.37 -36.31 16.85
C ILE A 257 -20.38 -35.59 15.95
N ILE A 258 -21.16 -36.34 15.18
CA ILE A 258 -22.20 -35.82 14.29
C ILE A 258 -23.58 -36.21 14.82
N ARG A 259 -24.44 -35.23 15.10
CA ARG A 259 -25.84 -35.46 15.49
C ARG A 259 -26.77 -34.43 14.88
N VAL A 260 -28.03 -34.81 14.67
CA VAL A 260 -29.13 -33.86 14.42
C VAL A 260 -29.98 -33.82 15.67
N VAL A 261 -29.99 -32.68 16.35
CA VAL A 261 -30.70 -32.49 17.63
C VAL A 261 -31.95 -31.64 17.45
N THR A 262 -33.02 -32.04 18.13
CA THR A 262 -34.29 -31.28 18.16
C THR A 262 -34.26 -30.32 19.35
N SER A 263 -34.48 -29.04 19.07
CA SER A 263 -34.56 -27.96 20.06
C SER A 263 -35.95 -27.32 20.03
N PRO A 264 -36.43 -26.69 21.12
CA PRO A 264 -37.49 -25.70 21.04
C PRO A 264 -37.16 -24.62 19.99
N LEU A 265 -38.19 -24.07 19.35
CA LEU A 265 -38.02 -23.03 18.33
C LEU A 265 -37.55 -21.71 18.97
N MET A 266 -36.34 -21.28 18.62
CA MET A 266 -35.74 -20.01 19.08
C MET A 266 -35.36 -19.13 17.89
N SER A 267 -35.41 -17.81 18.02
CA SER A 267 -34.85 -16.89 17.02
C SER A 267 -33.34 -17.11 16.83
N ASP A 268 -32.76 -16.61 15.74
CA ASP A 268 -31.31 -16.67 15.51
C ASP A 268 -30.51 -15.96 16.63
N GLU A 269 -31.11 -14.94 17.26
CA GLU A 269 -30.51 -14.12 18.32
C GLU A 269 -30.57 -14.80 19.70
N GLU A 270 -31.61 -15.60 19.95
CA GLU A 270 -31.72 -16.46 21.14
C GLU A 270 -30.83 -17.69 21.02
N LEU A 271 -30.81 -18.32 19.83
CA LEU A 271 -29.92 -19.45 19.53
C LEU A 271 -28.44 -19.06 19.71
N GLN A 272 -28.03 -17.90 19.18
CA GLN A 272 -26.67 -17.40 19.36
C GLN A 272 -26.30 -17.22 20.85
N LYS A 273 -27.22 -16.68 21.68
CA LYS A 273 -27.00 -16.54 23.14
C LYS A 273 -26.92 -17.89 23.85
N ALA A 274 -27.81 -18.82 23.53
CA ALA A 274 -27.81 -20.16 24.13
C ALA A 274 -26.47 -20.87 23.87
N ILE A 275 -25.92 -20.72 22.67
CA ILE A 275 -24.59 -21.22 22.29
C ILE A 275 -23.47 -20.46 23.01
N GLU A 276 -23.53 -19.13 23.11
CA GLU A 276 -22.54 -18.31 23.85
C GLU A 276 -22.54 -18.55 25.38
N THR A 277 -23.48 -19.34 25.89
CA THR A 277 -23.56 -19.77 27.30
C THR A 277 -23.32 -21.28 27.49
N ASP A 278 -22.98 -22.00 26.42
CA ASP A 278 -22.76 -23.46 26.34
C ASP A 278 -23.95 -24.37 26.70
N SER A 279 -24.89 -23.87 27.50
CA SER A 279 -26.09 -24.54 28.01
C SER A 279 -26.98 -25.25 26.98
N LEU A 280 -26.92 -24.84 25.70
CA LEU A 280 -27.61 -25.56 24.63
C LEU A 280 -27.05 -26.97 24.40
N TRP A 281 -25.73 -27.13 24.45
CA TRP A 281 -25.06 -28.37 24.06
C TRP A 281 -24.93 -29.37 25.21
N GLU A 282 -24.73 -28.86 26.44
CA GLU A 282 -24.78 -29.68 27.66
C GLU A 282 -26.09 -30.50 27.72
N ASN A 283 -27.22 -29.82 27.51
CA ASN A 283 -28.55 -30.42 27.59
C ASN A 283 -28.91 -31.30 26.36
N LEU A 284 -28.49 -30.93 25.14
CA LEU A 284 -28.90 -31.62 23.91
C LEU A 284 -27.95 -32.73 23.44
N VAL A 285 -26.67 -32.72 23.85
CA VAL A 285 -25.65 -33.62 23.30
C VAL A 285 -25.06 -34.56 24.35
N GLN A 286 -24.94 -34.15 25.62
CA GLN A 286 -24.35 -34.97 26.69
C GLN A 286 -22.95 -35.50 26.29
N LEU A 287 -21.99 -34.59 26.14
CA LEU A 287 -20.58 -34.95 25.94
C LEU A 287 -19.98 -35.52 27.23
N THR A 288 -18.94 -36.35 27.11
CA THR A 288 -18.19 -36.93 28.24
C THR A 288 -17.15 -35.98 28.83
N ASP A 289 -16.70 -35.02 28.04
CA ASP A 289 -15.62 -34.09 28.36
C ASP A 289 -16.10 -32.64 28.10
N ASP A 290 -15.35 -31.66 28.62
CA ASP A 290 -15.70 -30.24 28.56
C ASP A 290 -15.89 -29.76 27.10
N LEU A 291 -16.97 -29.02 26.85
CA LEU A 291 -17.25 -28.37 25.56
C LEU A 291 -16.08 -27.49 25.09
N ASN A 292 -15.30 -26.92 26.02
CA ASN A 292 -14.09 -26.15 25.72
C ASN A 292 -12.96 -26.97 25.08
N GLU A 293 -12.97 -28.31 25.16
CA GLU A 293 -12.05 -29.18 24.42
C GLU A 293 -12.45 -29.39 22.95
N TYR A 294 -13.66 -29.01 22.55
CA TYR A 294 -14.21 -29.29 21.23
C TYR A 294 -14.27 -28.05 20.32
N SER A 295 -13.93 -28.24 19.05
CA SER A 295 -14.34 -27.29 18.01
C SER A 295 -15.72 -27.68 17.52
N ILE A 296 -16.70 -26.80 17.73
CA ILE A 296 -18.12 -27.07 17.46
C ILE A 296 -18.58 -26.25 16.25
N PHE A 297 -19.04 -26.94 15.22
CA PHE A 297 -19.86 -26.38 14.14
C PHE A 297 -21.33 -26.72 14.37
N HIS A 298 -22.21 -25.77 14.09
CA HIS A 298 -23.66 -25.99 14.12
C HIS A 298 -24.34 -25.32 12.92
N GLN A 299 -25.46 -25.88 12.46
CA GLN A 299 -26.34 -25.21 11.51
C GLN A 299 -27.80 -25.67 11.67
N VAL A 300 -28.74 -24.72 11.73
CA VAL A 300 -30.18 -25.02 11.70
C VAL A 300 -30.54 -25.63 10.33
N ILE A 301 -31.16 -26.81 10.35
CA ILE A 301 -31.60 -27.53 9.15
C ILE A 301 -33.05 -27.13 8.82
N SER A 302 -33.93 -27.20 9.82
CA SER A 302 -35.37 -26.96 9.68
C SER A 302 -35.92 -26.16 10.87
N ARG A 303 -37.04 -25.46 10.65
CA ARG A 303 -37.78 -24.70 11.67
C ARG A 303 -39.27 -25.00 11.49
N ASN A 304 -39.92 -25.59 12.49
CA ASN A 304 -41.30 -26.05 12.40
C ASN A 304 -42.20 -25.31 13.41
N ASN A 305 -42.86 -24.26 12.93
CA ASN A 305 -43.76 -23.43 13.72
C ASN A 305 -45.03 -24.17 14.18
N LYS A 306 -45.36 -25.35 13.63
CA LYS A 306 -46.54 -26.14 14.06
C LYS A 306 -46.26 -26.96 15.32
N THR A 307 -45.05 -27.50 15.43
CA THR A 307 -44.58 -28.26 16.61
C THR A 307 -43.83 -27.40 17.61
N ASN A 308 -43.57 -26.12 17.28
CA ASN A 308 -42.73 -25.19 18.02
C ASN A 308 -41.30 -25.72 18.28
N THR A 309 -40.74 -26.42 17.29
CA THR A 309 -39.39 -27.00 17.34
C THR A 309 -38.54 -26.61 16.14
N MET A 310 -37.23 -26.83 16.23
CA MET A 310 -36.26 -26.73 15.13
C MET A 310 -35.24 -27.87 15.21
N GLU A 311 -34.72 -28.27 14.06
CA GLU A 311 -33.65 -29.28 13.96
C GLU A 311 -32.32 -28.59 13.70
N ILE A 312 -31.30 -28.94 14.47
CA ILE A 312 -29.95 -28.37 14.37
C ILE A 312 -28.96 -29.50 14.08
N LEU A 313 -28.19 -29.37 13.00
CA LEU A 313 -27.00 -30.17 12.76
C LEU A 313 -25.93 -29.72 13.74
N PHE A 314 -25.45 -30.63 14.58
CA PHE A 314 -24.31 -30.47 15.48
C PHE A 314 -23.15 -31.33 14.95
N VAL A 315 -21.97 -30.73 14.80
CA VAL A 315 -20.74 -31.41 14.39
C VAL A 315 -19.60 -30.92 15.28
N ALA A 316 -19.03 -31.79 16.10
CA ALA A 316 -17.92 -31.45 16.99
C ALA A 316 -16.73 -32.38 16.80
N SER A 317 -15.52 -31.86 16.98
CA SER A 317 -14.26 -32.63 16.96
C SER A 317 -13.35 -32.11 18.07
N LYS A 318 -12.56 -32.96 18.71
CA LYS A 318 -11.59 -32.51 19.72
C LYS A 318 -10.58 -31.52 19.09
N LEU A 319 -10.24 -30.48 19.85
CA LEU A 319 -9.28 -29.45 19.45
C LEU A 319 -7.86 -30.01 19.29
N SER A 320 -7.53 -31.12 19.97
CA SER A 320 -6.30 -31.89 19.71
C SER A 320 -6.15 -32.26 18.24
N ASP A 321 -7.20 -32.83 17.66
CA ASP A 321 -7.22 -33.41 16.33
C ASP A 321 -7.26 -32.29 15.29
N VAL A 322 -8.15 -31.30 15.50
CA VAL A 322 -8.23 -30.08 14.69
C VAL A 322 -6.89 -29.36 14.64
N ASN A 323 -6.20 -29.20 15.76
CA ASN A 323 -4.87 -28.57 15.78
C ASN A 323 -3.79 -29.46 15.15
N SER A 324 -3.87 -30.78 15.30
CA SER A 324 -2.91 -31.73 14.71
C SER A 324 -2.98 -31.75 13.18
N TYR A 325 -4.18 -31.94 12.61
CA TYR A 325 -4.37 -31.83 11.16
C TYR A 325 -4.03 -30.41 10.65
N SER A 326 -4.39 -29.36 11.39
CA SER A 326 -4.00 -27.99 11.04
C SER A 326 -2.47 -27.79 11.05
N SER A 327 -1.75 -28.48 11.94
CA SER A 327 -0.29 -28.43 12.06
C SER A 327 0.41 -29.09 10.87
N ILE A 328 -0.06 -30.27 10.43
CA ILE A 328 0.45 -30.97 9.23
C ILE A 328 0.41 -30.05 8.00
N ILE A 329 -0.72 -29.40 7.77
CA ILE A 329 -0.89 -28.46 6.65
C ILE A 329 0.04 -27.24 6.78
N LYS A 330 0.17 -26.67 7.98
CA LYS A 330 1.06 -25.53 8.24
C LYS A 330 2.54 -25.88 8.04
N LYS A 331 2.98 -27.08 8.46
CA LYS A 331 4.34 -27.59 8.25
C LYS A 331 4.69 -27.76 6.76
N ALA A 332 3.72 -28.17 5.94
CA ALA A 332 3.87 -28.22 4.48
C ALA A 332 3.90 -26.82 3.80
N GLY A 333 3.85 -25.71 4.56
CA GLY A 333 3.86 -24.34 4.04
C GLY A 333 2.48 -23.84 3.57
N LEU A 334 1.41 -24.57 3.88
CA LEU A 334 0.05 -24.28 3.44
C LEU A 334 -0.79 -23.64 4.55
N ASN A 335 -1.92 -23.06 4.17
CA ASN A 335 -2.86 -22.37 5.04
C ASN A 335 -4.21 -23.11 5.04
N PRO A 336 -4.53 -23.90 6.07
CA PRO A 336 -5.84 -24.54 6.17
C PRO A 336 -6.89 -23.45 6.41
N VAL A 337 -7.86 -23.35 5.50
CA VAL A 337 -8.96 -22.36 5.57
C VAL A 337 -10.34 -23.00 5.73
N ILE A 338 -10.47 -24.29 5.42
CA ILE A 338 -11.65 -25.11 5.68
C ILE A 338 -11.19 -26.46 6.25
N MET A 339 -11.77 -26.87 7.38
CA MET A 339 -11.71 -28.24 7.89
C MET A 339 -13.12 -28.82 7.93
N ASP A 340 -13.41 -29.73 7.01
CA ASP A 340 -14.68 -30.44 6.89
C ASP A 340 -14.62 -31.80 7.62
N VAL A 341 -15.70 -32.57 7.62
CA VAL A 341 -15.66 -34.00 7.99
C VAL A 341 -15.86 -34.84 6.74
N LYS A 342 -15.13 -35.96 6.61
CA LYS A 342 -15.03 -36.74 5.36
C LYS A 342 -16.39 -37.06 4.74
N CYS A 343 -17.36 -37.54 5.51
CA CYS A 343 -18.73 -37.82 5.05
C CYS A 343 -19.40 -36.64 4.32
N PHE A 344 -19.15 -35.40 4.76
CA PHE A 344 -19.72 -34.20 4.15
C PHE A 344 -18.96 -33.75 2.90
N THR A 345 -17.65 -34.05 2.81
CA THR A 345 -16.91 -33.92 1.54
C THR A 345 -17.45 -34.89 0.49
N LEU A 346 -17.68 -36.15 0.87
CA LEU A 346 -18.25 -37.18 0.00
C LEU A 346 -19.64 -36.77 -0.49
N LYS A 347 -20.50 -36.30 0.43
CA LYS A 347 -21.79 -35.68 0.10
C LYS A 347 -21.62 -34.52 -0.87
N ASN A 348 -20.65 -33.62 -0.67
CA ASN A 348 -20.46 -32.45 -1.54
C ASN A 348 -19.99 -32.82 -2.95
N ALA A 349 -19.18 -33.88 -3.10
CA ALA A 349 -18.82 -34.43 -4.41
C ALA A 349 -20.02 -35.05 -5.11
N PHE A 350 -20.76 -35.93 -4.43
CA PHE A 350 -22.02 -36.50 -4.89
C PHE A 350 -23.03 -35.41 -5.30
N ASP A 351 -23.08 -34.32 -4.55
CA ASP A 351 -23.95 -33.18 -4.82
C ASP A 351 -23.60 -32.36 -6.07
N ASN A 352 -22.37 -32.47 -6.59
CA ASN A 352 -21.93 -31.74 -7.79
C ASN A 352 -21.76 -32.65 -9.02
N ALA A 353 -21.52 -33.95 -8.82
CA ALA A 353 -21.33 -34.93 -9.90
C ALA A 353 -22.62 -35.66 -10.34
N LEU A 354 -23.79 -35.30 -9.78
CA LEU A 354 -25.11 -35.79 -10.24
C LEU A 354 -26.10 -34.64 -10.43
N LYS A 355 -26.85 -34.70 -11.53
CA LYS A 355 -28.03 -33.86 -11.80
C LYS A 355 -29.13 -34.13 -10.76
N ILE A 356 -29.92 -33.11 -10.42
CA ILE A 356 -30.86 -33.13 -9.27
C ILE A 356 -31.85 -34.30 -9.35
N GLU A 357 -32.40 -34.56 -10.53
CA GLU A 357 -33.33 -35.67 -10.82
C GLU A 357 -32.77 -37.05 -10.44
N ASN A 358 -31.46 -37.24 -10.55
CA ASN A 358 -30.78 -38.52 -10.28
C ASN A 358 -30.32 -38.68 -8.81
N LYS A 359 -30.64 -37.74 -7.92
CA LYS A 359 -30.21 -37.78 -6.50
C LYS A 359 -31.19 -38.48 -5.57
N ALA A 360 -32.49 -38.45 -5.88
CA ALA A 360 -33.51 -39.10 -5.06
C ALA A 360 -33.23 -40.62 -4.96
N ASN A 361 -33.62 -41.24 -3.85
CA ASN A 361 -33.56 -42.71 -3.66
C ASN A 361 -32.15 -43.33 -3.81
N ASN A 362 -31.10 -42.52 -3.63
CA ASN A 362 -29.69 -42.93 -3.62
C ASN A 362 -29.08 -42.75 -2.23
N ALA A 363 -28.22 -43.67 -1.83
CA ALA A 363 -27.31 -43.55 -0.69
C ALA A 363 -25.85 -43.64 -1.14
N LEU A 364 -24.93 -43.18 -0.30
CA LEU A 364 -23.48 -43.23 -0.53
C LEU A 364 -22.86 -44.13 0.55
N LEU A 365 -22.10 -45.15 0.14
CA LEU A 365 -21.48 -46.13 1.05
C LEU A 365 -19.96 -45.99 0.94
N GLU A 366 -19.31 -45.56 2.01
CA GLU A 366 -17.85 -45.60 2.15
C GLU A 366 -17.45 -47.01 2.61
N ILE A 367 -16.47 -47.61 1.92
CA ILE A 367 -15.85 -48.90 2.30
C ILE A 367 -14.33 -48.72 2.24
N GLY A 368 -13.62 -48.92 3.33
CA GLY A 368 -12.17 -48.73 3.36
C GLY A 368 -11.49 -49.40 4.55
N SER A 369 -10.18 -49.25 4.65
CA SER A 369 -9.44 -49.67 5.84
C SER A 369 -9.89 -48.84 7.06
N GLU A 370 -10.06 -47.53 6.93
CA GLU A 370 -10.39 -46.65 8.06
C GLU A 370 -11.90 -46.46 8.25
N ASP A 371 -12.51 -45.66 7.37
CA ASP A 371 -13.91 -45.30 7.39
C ASP A 371 -14.78 -46.38 6.75
N ASN A 372 -15.89 -46.74 7.41
CA ASN A 372 -16.93 -47.63 6.88
C ASN A 372 -18.30 -47.14 7.36
N TYR A 373 -19.08 -46.51 6.48
CA TYR A 373 -20.39 -45.93 6.82
C TYR A 373 -21.31 -45.78 5.62
N LEU A 374 -22.62 -45.80 5.88
CA LEU A 374 -23.68 -45.44 4.94
C LEU A 374 -24.14 -43.99 5.20
N ILE A 375 -24.23 -43.18 4.14
CA ILE A 375 -24.84 -41.84 4.16
C ILE A 375 -26.13 -41.86 3.36
N ILE A 376 -27.23 -41.46 3.99
CA ILE A 376 -28.49 -41.13 3.35
C ILE A 376 -28.76 -39.63 3.54
N VAL A 377 -29.36 -38.96 2.56
CA VAL A 377 -29.70 -37.54 2.63
C VAL A 377 -31.18 -37.38 2.31
N HIS A 378 -31.96 -36.92 3.29
CA HIS A 378 -33.40 -36.72 3.16
C HIS A 378 -33.74 -35.28 3.56
N ASP A 379 -34.32 -34.49 2.65
CA ASP A 379 -34.68 -33.08 2.85
C ASP A 379 -33.58 -32.20 3.47
N ASN A 380 -32.32 -32.47 3.09
CA ASN A 380 -31.06 -31.90 3.61
C ASN A 380 -30.60 -32.40 4.99
N ILE A 381 -31.40 -33.20 5.71
CA ILE A 381 -30.96 -33.91 6.91
C ILE A 381 -29.94 -34.99 6.49
N PRO A 382 -28.70 -34.97 6.99
CA PRO A 382 -27.76 -36.05 6.81
C PRO A 382 -28.06 -37.16 7.82
N ILE A 383 -28.19 -38.39 7.33
CA ILE A 383 -28.31 -39.60 8.15
C ILE A 383 -27.04 -40.40 7.86
N ILE A 384 -26.24 -40.62 8.90
CA ILE A 384 -24.99 -41.37 8.82
C ILE A 384 -25.14 -42.59 9.72
N THR A 385 -24.77 -43.76 9.22
CA THR A 385 -24.80 -45.00 9.97
C THR A 385 -23.49 -45.73 9.76
N ASP A 386 -22.69 -45.82 10.82
CA ASP A 386 -21.43 -46.54 10.82
C ASP A 386 -21.67 -48.03 10.61
N ILE A 387 -20.84 -48.66 9.77
CA ILE A 387 -20.91 -50.10 9.48
C ILE A 387 -19.69 -50.76 10.09
N PHE A 388 -19.88 -51.48 11.19
CA PHE A 388 -18.79 -52.00 12.00
C PHE A 388 -18.05 -53.18 11.32
N LEU A 389 -16.72 -53.05 11.27
CA LEU A 389 -15.75 -54.08 10.94
C LEU A 389 -14.71 -54.17 12.07
N ARG A 390 -14.32 -55.39 12.44
CA ARG A 390 -13.20 -55.64 13.36
C ARG A 390 -11.86 -55.40 12.63
N PRO A 391 -10.75 -55.10 13.32
CA PRO A 391 -9.46 -54.81 12.66
C PRO A 391 -9.01 -55.90 11.67
N ASN A 392 -9.10 -57.17 12.06
CA ASN A 392 -8.76 -58.32 11.20
C ASN A 392 -9.71 -58.49 9.99
N GLU A 393 -10.88 -57.86 10.01
CA GLU A 393 -11.84 -57.88 8.90
C GLU A 393 -11.63 -56.72 7.92
N LYS A 394 -11.12 -55.58 8.41
CA LYS A 394 -10.57 -54.51 7.57
C LYS A 394 -9.40 -55.02 6.74
N GLU A 395 -8.51 -55.83 7.34
CA GLU A 395 -7.42 -56.51 6.63
C GLU A 395 -7.94 -57.46 5.54
N LEU A 396 -8.92 -58.31 5.83
CA LEU A 396 -9.53 -59.22 4.84
C LEU A 396 -10.11 -58.47 3.62
N PHE A 397 -10.63 -57.26 3.80
CA PHE A 397 -11.12 -56.42 2.70
C PHE A 397 -9.99 -55.86 1.81
N THR A 398 -8.74 -55.82 2.28
CA THR A 398 -7.57 -55.38 1.47
C THR A 398 -6.88 -56.50 0.69
N GLN A 399 -7.22 -57.77 0.97
CA GLN A 399 -6.63 -58.93 0.30
C GLN A 399 -7.27 -59.15 -1.08
N HIS A 400 -6.47 -59.57 -2.07
CA HIS A 400 -6.99 -59.84 -3.41
C HIS A 400 -7.82 -61.13 -3.40
N ALA A 401 -9.00 -61.10 -4.01
CA ALA A 401 -9.96 -62.21 -3.99
C ALA A 401 -9.60 -63.36 -4.97
N GLU A 402 -8.41 -63.33 -5.57
CA GLU A 402 -7.98 -64.27 -6.61
C GLU A 402 -7.75 -65.71 -6.10
N ASN A 403 -7.56 -65.90 -4.79
CA ASN A 403 -7.30 -67.22 -4.20
C ASN A 403 -8.48 -67.72 -3.33
N MET A 404 -9.25 -68.62 -3.94
CA MET A 404 -10.26 -69.50 -3.33
C MET A 404 -11.52 -68.83 -2.75
N GLN A 405 -12.53 -69.66 -2.50
CA GLN A 405 -13.77 -69.28 -1.82
C GLN A 405 -13.47 -69.01 -0.34
N ASN A 406 -13.03 -67.79 -0.04
CA ASN A 406 -12.78 -67.34 1.33
C ASN A 406 -14.12 -67.21 2.08
N GLU A 407 -14.51 -68.27 2.78
CA GLU A 407 -15.76 -68.36 3.54
C GLU A 407 -15.82 -67.32 4.66
N ASP A 408 -14.68 -66.94 5.25
CA ASP A 408 -14.61 -65.84 6.23
C ASP A 408 -14.96 -64.50 5.57
N LEU A 409 -14.39 -64.18 4.40
CA LEU A 409 -14.75 -62.96 3.65
C LEU A 409 -16.23 -62.94 3.28
N ASP A 410 -16.79 -64.05 2.81
CA ASP A 410 -18.21 -64.15 2.43
C ASP A 410 -19.13 -63.96 3.66
N ASN A 411 -18.73 -64.48 4.83
CA ASN A 411 -19.41 -64.26 6.12
C ASN A 411 -19.27 -62.82 6.65
N VAL A 412 -18.10 -62.19 6.51
CA VAL A 412 -17.88 -60.77 6.87
C VAL A 412 -18.74 -59.86 5.98
N VAL A 413 -18.72 -60.05 4.66
CA VAL A 413 -19.54 -59.28 3.71
C VAL A 413 -21.03 -59.49 3.98
N ARG A 414 -21.46 -60.72 4.31
CA ARG A 414 -22.85 -61.00 4.72
C ARG A 414 -23.27 -60.20 5.95
N ARG A 415 -22.41 -60.08 6.97
CA ARG A 415 -22.70 -59.30 8.19
C ARG A 415 -22.60 -57.78 7.95
N TYR A 416 -21.70 -57.33 7.10
CA TYR A 416 -21.63 -55.93 6.64
C TYR A 416 -22.93 -55.54 5.90
N CYS A 417 -23.40 -56.39 4.99
CA CYS A 417 -24.67 -56.21 4.28
C CYS A 417 -25.91 -56.32 5.19
N MET A 418 -25.82 -57.04 6.32
CA MET A 418 -26.89 -57.06 7.32
C MET A 418 -27.05 -55.70 8.02
N GLN A 419 -25.93 -55.06 8.39
CA GLN A 419 -25.94 -53.70 8.94
C GLN A 419 -26.49 -52.67 7.93
N ILE A 420 -26.10 -52.77 6.65
CA ILE A 420 -26.69 -51.94 5.58
C ILE A 420 -28.21 -52.13 5.50
N LYS A 421 -28.69 -53.38 5.50
CA LYS A 421 -30.15 -53.67 5.44
C LYS A 421 -30.90 -53.09 6.63
N GLN A 422 -30.32 -53.14 7.83
CA GLN A 422 -30.89 -52.53 9.03
C GLN A 422 -31.01 -51.00 8.84
N ALA A 423 -29.91 -50.33 8.49
CA ALA A 423 -29.89 -48.89 8.24
C ALA A 423 -30.90 -48.43 7.16
N LEU A 424 -31.05 -49.19 6.08
CA LEU A 424 -32.06 -48.95 5.05
C LEU A 424 -33.49 -49.16 5.56
N SER A 425 -33.73 -50.21 6.36
CA SER A 425 -35.04 -50.50 6.96
C SER A 425 -35.47 -49.43 7.97
N ASP A 426 -34.54 -48.95 8.80
CA ASP A 426 -34.80 -47.89 9.78
C ASP A 426 -35.09 -46.55 9.08
N TYR A 427 -34.39 -46.28 7.98
CA TYR A 427 -34.69 -45.16 7.10
C TYR A 427 -36.09 -45.27 6.45
N GLU A 428 -36.39 -46.41 5.81
CA GLU A 428 -37.68 -46.67 5.16
C GLU A 428 -38.84 -46.54 6.16
N SER A 429 -38.68 -47.09 7.37
CA SER A 429 -39.68 -47.01 8.44
C SER A 429 -39.87 -45.59 9.00
N LYS A 430 -38.82 -44.77 9.05
CA LYS A 430 -38.90 -43.41 9.63
C LYS A 430 -39.38 -42.35 8.63
N TYR A 431 -39.05 -42.51 7.35
CA TYR A 431 -39.25 -41.47 6.33
C TYR A 431 -40.22 -41.87 5.21
N THR A 432 -40.75 -43.09 5.19
CA THR A 432 -41.67 -43.62 4.14
C THR A 432 -41.10 -43.52 2.71
N SER A 433 -39.77 -43.42 2.60
CA SER A 433 -39.01 -43.22 1.37
C SER A 433 -38.00 -44.36 1.22
N LYS A 434 -37.80 -44.86 0.00
CA LYS A 434 -36.97 -46.04 -0.27
C LYS A 434 -35.68 -45.70 -1.00
N ILE A 435 -34.56 -46.26 -0.52
CA ILE A 435 -33.30 -46.24 -1.25
C ILE A 435 -33.23 -47.45 -2.19
N ASN A 436 -33.16 -47.18 -3.50
CA ASN A 436 -33.05 -48.21 -4.53
C ASN A 436 -31.62 -48.36 -5.05
N ASN A 437 -30.74 -47.38 -4.81
CA ASN A 437 -29.36 -47.35 -5.30
C ASN A 437 -28.37 -47.01 -4.19
N ILE A 438 -27.25 -47.71 -4.16
CA ILE A 438 -26.06 -47.37 -3.37
C ILE A 438 -24.92 -47.05 -4.35
N LYS A 439 -24.36 -45.86 -4.21
CA LYS A 439 -23.09 -45.49 -4.83
C LYS A 439 -21.96 -45.81 -3.85
N ILE A 440 -20.97 -46.58 -4.30
CA ILE A 440 -19.86 -47.04 -3.46
C ILE A 440 -18.67 -46.11 -3.65
N VAL A 441 -18.10 -45.62 -2.55
CA VAL A 441 -16.81 -44.94 -2.51
C VAL A 441 -15.85 -45.83 -1.72
N SER A 442 -14.61 -45.96 -2.20
CA SER A 442 -13.62 -46.81 -1.54
C SER A 442 -12.20 -46.37 -1.86
N SER A 443 -11.29 -46.47 -0.89
CA SER A 443 -9.84 -46.40 -1.14
C SER A 443 -9.29 -47.69 -1.76
N LEU A 444 -10.01 -48.81 -1.61
CA LEU A 444 -9.53 -50.15 -1.92
C LEU A 444 -9.31 -50.33 -3.44
N ASN A 445 -8.21 -50.99 -3.79
CA ASN A 445 -7.80 -51.30 -5.17
C ASN A 445 -8.57 -52.50 -5.78
N ASN A 446 -9.00 -53.43 -4.94
CA ASN A 446 -9.77 -54.64 -5.26
C ASN A 446 -11.31 -54.42 -5.24
N ILE A 447 -11.81 -53.19 -5.08
CA ILE A 447 -13.25 -52.93 -4.82
C ILE A 447 -14.20 -53.56 -5.84
N GLU A 448 -13.82 -53.63 -7.11
CA GLU A 448 -14.61 -54.27 -8.18
C GLU A 448 -14.74 -55.80 -8.00
N GLU A 449 -13.78 -56.45 -7.35
CA GLU A 449 -13.84 -57.89 -7.00
C GLU A 449 -14.75 -58.15 -5.78
N LEU A 450 -14.89 -57.17 -4.88
CA LEU A 450 -15.79 -57.27 -3.72
C LEU A 450 -17.27 -57.08 -4.12
N ILE A 451 -17.56 -56.24 -5.11
CA ILE A 451 -18.93 -55.88 -5.52
C ILE A 451 -19.85 -57.08 -5.85
N PRO A 452 -19.40 -58.16 -6.52
CA PRO A 452 -20.17 -59.40 -6.66
C PRO A 452 -20.66 -60.00 -5.34
N LEU A 453 -19.82 -59.99 -4.29
CA LEU A 453 -20.15 -60.51 -2.95
C LEU A 453 -21.22 -59.64 -2.25
N PHE A 454 -21.12 -58.32 -2.43
CA PHE A 454 -22.15 -57.38 -1.96
C PHE A 454 -23.48 -57.57 -2.72
N ARG A 455 -23.44 -57.73 -4.06
CA ARG A 455 -24.63 -57.97 -4.90
C ARG A 455 -25.36 -59.27 -4.53
N LYS A 456 -24.62 -60.36 -4.27
CA LYS A 456 -25.15 -61.63 -3.74
C LYS A 456 -25.99 -61.43 -2.47
N ASN A 457 -25.61 -60.46 -1.62
CA ASN A 457 -26.29 -60.16 -0.37
C ASN A 457 -27.37 -59.06 -0.48
N LEU A 458 -27.28 -58.13 -1.45
CA LEU A 458 -28.13 -56.94 -1.60
C LEU A 458 -28.94 -56.95 -2.91
N LEU A 459 -29.57 -58.10 -3.21
CA LEU A 459 -30.28 -58.38 -4.48
C LEU A 459 -31.27 -57.30 -4.95
N ASN A 460 -31.91 -56.58 -4.03
CA ASN A 460 -32.95 -55.57 -4.33
C ASN A 460 -32.40 -54.13 -4.35
N THR A 461 -31.08 -53.94 -4.43
CA THR A 461 -30.43 -52.61 -4.37
C THR A 461 -29.35 -52.49 -5.44
N GLY A 462 -29.45 -51.47 -6.29
CA GLY A 462 -28.46 -51.19 -7.33
C GLY A 462 -27.12 -50.77 -6.74
N LEU A 463 -26.06 -51.55 -6.98
CA LEU A 463 -24.69 -51.30 -6.47
C LEU A 463 -23.75 -50.91 -7.61
N GLN A 464 -23.14 -49.73 -7.51
CA GLN A 464 -22.22 -49.17 -8.51
C GLN A 464 -21.10 -48.38 -7.82
N VAL A 465 -19.84 -48.53 -8.26
CA VAL A 465 -18.75 -47.61 -7.88
C VAL A 465 -19.08 -46.19 -8.33
N PHE A 466 -18.82 -45.22 -7.46
CA PHE A 466 -19.03 -43.81 -7.75
C PHE A 466 -17.85 -43.25 -8.56
N ASP A 467 -18.10 -42.80 -9.79
CA ASP A 467 -17.14 -41.99 -10.55
C ASP A 467 -17.47 -40.50 -10.34
N PRO A 468 -16.69 -39.77 -9.52
CA PRO A 468 -16.92 -38.36 -9.21
C PRO A 468 -16.52 -37.41 -10.36
N LEU A 469 -15.93 -37.93 -11.44
CA LEU A 469 -15.46 -37.13 -12.59
C LEU A 469 -16.52 -37.00 -13.70
N ASN A 470 -17.61 -37.77 -13.67
CA ASN A 470 -18.60 -37.86 -14.76
C ASN A 470 -19.16 -36.52 -15.29
N GLU A 471 -19.43 -35.54 -14.42
CA GLU A 471 -19.93 -34.20 -14.80
C GLU A 471 -18.83 -33.11 -14.70
N ILE A 472 -17.56 -33.50 -14.53
CA ILE A 472 -16.40 -32.59 -14.49
C ILE A 472 -15.67 -32.64 -15.83
N LYS A 473 -15.34 -31.48 -16.40
CA LYS A 473 -14.43 -31.43 -17.54
C LYS A 473 -12.99 -31.73 -17.10
N VAL A 474 -12.49 -32.91 -17.42
CA VAL A 474 -11.07 -33.27 -17.25
C VAL A 474 -10.26 -32.80 -18.47
N PRO A 475 -9.26 -31.92 -18.31
CA PRO A 475 -8.36 -31.53 -19.40
C PRO A 475 -7.39 -32.65 -19.80
N GLU A 476 -6.90 -32.62 -21.04
CA GLU A 476 -6.01 -33.65 -21.61
C GLU A 476 -4.80 -33.97 -20.71
N TYR A 477 -4.14 -32.94 -20.19
CA TYR A 477 -2.95 -33.04 -19.33
C TYR A 477 -3.22 -33.64 -17.94
N ASN A 478 -4.48 -33.87 -17.57
CA ASN A 478 -4.88 -34.57 -16.35
C ASN A 478 -5.47 -35.96 -16.63
N LYS A 479 -5.74 -36.35 -17.88
CA LYS A 479 -6.39 -37.65 -18.21
C LYS A 479 -5.64 -38.84 -17.65
N GLU A 480 -4.33 -38.94 -17.94
CA GLU A 480 -3.44 -40.01 -17.45
C GLU A 480 -3.50 -40.16 -15.92
N LYS A 481 -3.59 -39.04 -15.19
CA LYS A 481 -3.71 -39.03 -13.72
C LYS A 481 -5.10 -39.42 -13.20
N THR A 482 -6.11 -39.51 -14.08
CA THR A 482 -7.50 -39.85 -13.74
C THR A 482 -7.96 -41.19 -14.30
N ASP A 483 -7.18 -41.79 -15.20
CA ASP A 483 -7.53 -43.04 -15.89
C ASP A 483 -7.07 -44.26 -15.08
N ILE A 484 -7.77 -44.48 -13.96
CA ILE A 484 -7.49 -45.53 -12.99
C ILE A 484 -8.72 -46.44 -12.77
N LYS A 485 -8.48 -47.72 -12.43
CA LYS A 485 -9.54 -48.74 -12.21
C LYS A 485 -10.61 -48.26 -11.22
N ASN A 486 -10.20 -47.77 -10.04
CA ASN A 486 -11.09 -47.20 -9.03
C ASN A 486 -10.94 -45.67 -8.98
N LYS A 487 -11.80 -44.94 -9.68
CA LYS A 487 -11.85 -43.46 -9.65
C LYS A 487 -12.51 -42.90 -8.38
N SER A 488 -13.21 -43.72 -7.60
CA SER A 488 -13.94 -43.26 -6.41
C SER A 488 -13.00 -42.71 -5.33
N ILE A 489 -11.71 -43.08 -5.35
CA ILE A 489 -10.67 -42.52 -4.48
C ILE A 489 -10.60 -40.98 -4.53
N TYR A 490 -11.04 -40.35 -5.62
CA TYR A 490 -11.04 -38.89 -5.76
C TYR A 490 -12.26 -38.20 -5.17
N THR A 491 -13.23 -38.93 -4.61
CA THR A 491 -14.50 -38.37 -4.15
C THR A 491 -14.31 -37.36 -3.00
N SER A 492 -13.53 -37.70 -1.97
CA SER A 492 -13.26 -36.80 -0.84
C SER A 492 -12.54 -35.52 -1.29
N VAL A 493 -11.44 -35.67 -2.05
CA VAL A 493 -10.61 -34.54 -2.50
C VAL A 493 -11.36 -33.60 -3.46
N LEU A 494 -12.20 -34.13 -4.36
CA LEU A 494 -13.07 -33.32 -5.20
C LEU A 494 -14.16 -32.64 -4.35
N GLY A 495 -14.73 -33.35 -3.37
CA GLY A 495 -15.64 -32.81 -2.36
C GLY A 495 -15.08 -31.59 -1.63
N LEU A 496 -13.79 -31.63 -1.29
CA LEU A 496 -13.03 -30.52 -0.72
C LEU A 496 -12.73 -29.41 -1.74
N ALA A 497 -12.33 -29.75 -2.97
CA ALA A 497 -12.03 -28.77 -4.02
C ALA A 497 -13.29 -28.04 -4.54
N TYR A 498 -14.49 -28.62 -4.36
CA TYR A 498 -15.77 -27.94 -4.54
C TYR A 498 -16.09 -26.91 -3.44
N ARG A 499 -15.40 -26.94 -2.29
CA ARG A 499 -15.56 -25.93 -1.23
C ARG A 499 -14.88 -24.64 -1.68
N LYS A 500 -15.66 -23.55 -1.77
CA LYS A 500 -15.12 -22.21 -1.99
C LYS A 500 -14.86 -21.50 -0.67
N LEU A 501 -13.81 -20.67 -0.64
CA LEU A 501 -13.63 -19.72 0.45
C LEU A 501 -14.67 -18.60 0.27
N ASP A 502 -15.83 -18.69 0.92
CA ASP A 502 -16.80 -17.58 0.95
C ASP A 502 -16.27 -16.45 1.83
N VAL A 503 -15.30 -15.70 1.28
CA VAL A 503 -14.66 -14.57 1.95
C VAL A 503 -15.71 -13.48 2.15
N PHE A 504 -16.39 -13.11 1.07
CA PHE A 504 -17.25 -11.92 1.04
C PHE A 504 -18.70 -12.15 1.50
N GLY A 505 -19.15 -13.39 1.66
CA GLY A 505 -20.51 -13.72 2.09
C GLY A 505 -21.50 -13.87 0.94
N TYR A 506 -21.01 -14.15 -0.27
CA TYR A 506 -21.83 -14.36 -1.47
C TYR A 506 -22.63 -15.67 -1.41
N TYR A 507 -22.18 -16.64 -0.63
CA TYR A 507 -22.73 -18.00 -0.56
C TYR A 507 -23.54 -18.24 0.74
N LYS A 508 -24.16 -17.19 1.30
CA LYS A 508 -24.99 -17.24 2.52
C LYS A 508 -26.20 -18.20 2.44
N PHE A 509 -26.61 -18.62 1.24
CA PHE A 509 -27.81 -19.44 1.00
C PHE A 509 -27.51 -20.89 0.54
N VAL A 510 -26.32 -21.42 0.81
CA VAL A 510 -26.01 -22.83 0.45
C VAL A 510 -26.60 -23.80 1.49
N THR A 511 -27.17 -24.90 0.99
CA THR A 511 -27.78 -26.03 1.73
C THR A 511 -27.03 -26.45 3.00
N ALA A 512 -27.77 -26.79 4.06
CA ALA A 512 -27.35 -26.88 5.47
C ALA A 512 -26.10 -27.72 5.82
N VAL A 513 -25.62 -28.56 4.90
CA VAL A 513 -24.51 -29.49 5.13
C VAL A 513 -23.19 -29.02 4.46
N LYS A 514 -23.22 -28.01 3.59
CA LYS A 514 -22.04 -27.59 2.78
C LYS A 514 -21.23 -26.43 3.37
N ASN A 515 -21.56 -25.99 4.58
CA ASN A 515 -20.95 -24.80 5.21
C ASN A 515 -20.08 -25.11 6.44
N ILE A 516 -19.97 -26.40 6.78
CA ILE A 516 -19.21 -26.97 7.91
C ILE A 516 -17.75 -26.51 7.83
N ASN A 517 -17.21 -26.05 8.96
CA ASN A 517 -15.79 -25.71 9.09
C ASN A 517 -15.40 -25.76 10.58
N LEU A 518 -14.57 -26.73 10.95
CA LEU A 518 -14.11 -26.97 12.32
C LEU A 518 -12.84 -26.18 12.69
N LEU A 519 -12.34 -25.29 11.82
CA LEU A 519 -11.20 -24.43 12.16
C LEU A 519 -11.63 -23.30 13.13
N PRO A 520 -10.94 -23.15 14.28
CA PRO A 520 -11.21 -22.04 15.20
C PRO A 520 -10.91 -20.69 14.53
N ASN A 521 -11.63 -19.66 14.98
CA ASN A 521 -11.42 -18.26 14.58
C ASN A 521 -11.58 -17.97 13.06
N ARG A 522 -12.53 -18.66 12.39
CA ARG A 522 -12.94 -18.46 10.98
C ARG A 522 -13.09 -16.99 10.58
N GLU A 523 -13.61 -16.13 11.45
CA GLU A 523 -13.81 -14.71 11.16
C GLU A 523 -12.50 -13.90 11.12
N ALA A 524 -11.47 -14.24 11.89
CA ALA A 524 -10.15 -13.61 11.73
C ALA A 524 -9.52 -13.98 10.37
N LEU A 525 -9.62 -15.26 9.95
CA LEU A 525 -9.15 -15.71 8.64
C LEU A 525 -9.89 -14.99 7.49
N LYS A 526 -11.22 -14.84 7.58
CA LYS A 526 -12.00 -14.03 6.62
C LYS A 526 -11.56 -12.56 6.60
N ARG A 527 -11.27 -11.95 7.76
CA ARG A 527 -10.79 -10.55 7.84
C ARG A 527 -9.40 -10.40 7.22
N GLN A 528 -8.48 -11.32 7.52
CA GLN A 528 -7.12 -11.31 6.98
C GLN A 528 -7.10 -11.52 5.45
N THR A 529 -7.92 -12.43 4.93
CA THR A 529 -8.05 -12.65 3.47
C THR A 529 -8.70 -11.47 2.76
N LYS A 530 -9.76 -10.85 3.34
CA LYS A 530 -10.29 -9.56 2.86
C LYS A 530 -9.21 -8.47 2.78
N MET A 531 -8.41 -8.33 3.83
CA MET A 531 -7.34 -7.32 3.87
C MET A 531 -6.25 -7.59 2.83
N LYS A 532 -5.81 -8.85 2.66
CA LYS A 532 -4.85 -9.26 1.59
C LYS A 532 -5.40 -8.98 0.19
N PHE A 533 -6.68 -9.27 -0.06
CA PHE A 533 -7.31 -8.98 -1.35
C PHE A 533 -7.41 -7.47 -1.62
N LEU A 534 -7.92 -6.70 -0.65
CA LEU A 534 -8.11 -5.26 -0.78
C LEU A 534 -6.78 -4.51 -0.93
N SER A 535 -5.72 -4.92 -0.23
CA SER A 535 -4.39 -4.31 -0.39
C SER A 535 -3.75 -4.66 -1.74
N GLY A 536 -3.90 -5.90 -2.22
CA GLY A 536 -3.47 -6.29 -3.57
C GLY A 536 -4.19 -5.53 -4.68
N PHE A 537 -5.50 -5.30 -4.55
CA PHE A 537 -6.26 -4.47 -5.47
C PHE A 537 -5.87 -2.99 -5.39
N ALA A 538 -5.71 -2.44 -4.18
CA ALA A 538 -5.27 -1.06 -3.97
C ALA A 538 -3.87 -0.80 -4.56
N MET A 539 -2.93 -1.74 -4.41
CA MET A 539 -1.59 -1.64 -5.00
C MET A 539 -1.64 -1.64 -6.53
N LYS A 540 -2.43 -2.54 -7.14
CA LYS A 540 -2.65 -2.54 -8.61
C LYS A 540 -3.31 -1.25 -9.09
N GLY A 541 -4.29 -0.72 -8.35
CA GLY A 541 -4.94 0.56 -8.64
C GLY A 541 -4.00 1.75 -8.53
N LEU A 542 -3.11 1.75 -7.54
CA LEU A 542 -2.08 2.78 -7.34
C LEU A 542 -1.05 2.77 -8.47
N VAL A 543 -0.55 1.59 -8.87
CA VAL A 543 0.35 1.45 -10.02
C VAL A 543 -0.32 1.91 -11.32
N GLY A 544 -1.58 1.53 -11.55
CA GLY A 544 -2.35 2.00 -12.70
C GLY A 544 -2.60 3.51 -12.70
N GLY A 545 -2.86 4.10 -11.53
CA GLY A 545 -3.01 5.55 -11.35
C GLY A 545 -1.72 6.32 -11.61
N ILE A 546 -0.58 5.81 -11.13
CA ILE A 546 0.75 6.37 -11.43
C ILE A 546 1.05 6.27 -12.94
N ALA A 547 0.79 5.13 -13.57
CA ALA A 547 1.00 4.97 -15.01
C ALA A 547 0.12 5.95 -15.84
N ALA A 548 -1.16 6.10 -15.48
CA ALA A 548 -2.05 7.07 -16.11
C ALA A 548 -1.59 8.53 -15.90
N LEU A 549 -1.08 8.86 -14.71
CA LEU A 549 -0.50 10.18 -14.42
C LEU A 549 0.75 10.45 -15.26
N TYR A 550 1.66 9.48 -15.41
CA TYR A 550 2.82 9.61 -16.29
C TYR A 550 2.41 9.81 -17.76
N ILE A 551 1.45 9.02 -18.27
CA ILE A 551 0.93 9.18 -19.65
C ILE A 551 0.33 10.58 -19.85
N PHE A 552 -0.45 11.08 -18.87
CA PHE A 552 -1.01 12.43 -18.90
C PHE A 552 0.07 13.52 -18.89
N LEU A 553 1.08 13.41 -18.02
CA LEU A 553 2.19 14.37 -17.93
C LEU A 553 3.06 14.38 -19.20
N ILE A 554 3.32 13.22 -19.80
CA ILE A 554 4.04 13.09 -21.07
C ILE A 554 3.25 13.75 -22.20
N GLY A 555 1.94 13.47 -22.31
CA GLY A 555 1.08 14.11 -23.30
C GLY A 555 0.99 15.62 -23.13
N PHE A 556 0.82 16.11 -21.89
CA PHE A 556 0.79 17.54 -21.58
C PHE A 556 2.12 18.23 -21.92
N SER A 557 3.25 17.61 -21.58
CA SER A 557 4.59 18.11 -21.91
C SER A 557 4.82 18.16 -23.42
N PHE A 558 4.39 17.14 -24.17
CA PHE A 558 4.47 17.13 -25.64
C PHE A 558 3.70 18.30 -26.27
N PHE A 559 2.46 18.55 -25.84
CA PHE A 559 1.68 19.71 -26.29
C PHE A 559 2.32 21.04 -25.91
N GLN A 560 2.90 21.15 -24.70
CA GLN A 560 3.62 22.35 -24.27
C GLN A 560 4.88 22.62 -25.11
N ILE A 561 5.68 21.58 -25.40
CA ILE A 561 6.86 21.65 -26.28
C ILE A 561 6.45 22.08 -27.69
N SER A 562 5.38 21.50 -28.25
CA SER A 562 4.86 21.89 -29.56
C SER A 562 4.38 23.35 -29.59
N SER A 563 3.69 23.80 -28.54
CA SER A 563 3.24 25.20 -28.41
C SER A 563 4.41 26.18 -28.31
N ASN A 564 5.45 25.82 -27.55
CA ASN A 564 6.64 26.66 -27.38
C ASN A 564 7.50 26.69 -28.65
N LYS A 565 7.65 25.56 -29.37
CA LYS A 565 8.35 25.52 -30.67
C LYS A 565 7.73 26.49 -31.67
N ASN A 566 6.41 26.58 -31.72
CA ASN A 566 5.71 27.52 -32.60
C ASN A 566 5.91 28.99 -32.21
N LYS A 567 6.30 29.30 -30.96
CA LYS A 567 6.62 30.66 -30.51
C LYS A 567 8.05 31.07 -30.89
N LEU A 568 9.03 30.17 -30.71
CA LEU A 568 10.44 30.40 -31.07
C LEU A 568 10.62 30.73 -32.58
N VAL A 569 9.75 30.22 -33.45
CA VAL A 569 9.78 30.54 -34.89
C VAL A 569 9.57 32.03 -35.16
N ASN A 570 8.77 32.73 -34.33
CA ASN A 570 8.56 34.18 -34.47
C ASN A 570 9.67 35.02 -33.81
N GLU A 571 10.38 34.45 -32.83
CA GLU A 571 11.43 35.14 -32.07
C GLU A 571 12.60 35.57 -32.95
N ILE A 572 12.97 34.75 -33.95
CA ILE A 572 14.02 35.07 -34.93
C ILE A 572 13.68 36.34 -35.72
N ASN A 573 12.43 36.49 -36.17
CA ASN A 573 11.99 37.66 -36.93
C ASN A 573 11.99 38.92 -36.05
N ILE A 574 11.51 38.79 -34.81
CA ILE A 574 11.47 39.89 -33.83
C ILE A 574 12.88 40.35 -33.46
N GLN A 575 13.84 39.43 -33.31
CA GLN A 575 15.24 39.79 -33.07
C GLN A 575 15.85 40.52 -34.26
N GLN A 576 15.60 40.08 -35.50
CA GLN A 576 16.09 40.76 -36.70
C GLN A 576 15.50 42.19 -36.83
N GLU A 577 14.22 42.37 -36.52
CA GLU A 577 13.57 43.69 -36.51
C GLU A 577 14.15 44.59 -35.41
N PHE A 578 14.36 44.06 -34.20
CA PHE A 578 15.02 44.77 -33.10
C PHE A 578 16.45 45.18 -33.44
N ASP A 579 17.25 44.28 -34.03
CA ASP A 579 18.63 44.55 -34.42
C ASP A 579 18.69 45.69 -35.46
N LEU A 580 17.82 45.67 -36.47
CA LEU A 580 17.70 46.74 -37.47
C LEU A 580 17.32 48.08 -36.85
N ILE A 581 16.32 48.11 -35.98
CA ILE A 581 15.89 49.33 -35.25
C ILE A 581 17.02 49.86 -34.36
N SER A 582 17.79 48.99 -33.70
CA SER A 582 18.92 49.40 -32.86
C SER A 582 20.04 50.06 -33.66
N ILE A 583 20.31 49.59 -34.89
CA ILE A 583 21.29 50.17 -35.81
C ILE A 583 20.82 51.55 -36.30
N GLU A 584 19.52 51.73 -36.55
CA GLU A 584 18.97 53.04 -36.91
C GLU A 584 19.00 54.02 -35.72
N GLN A 585 18.64 53.56 -34.52
CA GLN A 585 18.73 54.35 -33.29
C GLN A 585 20.17 54.85 -33.05
N GLN A 586 21.19 53.99 -33.19
CA GLN A 586 22.59 54.39 -33.02
C GLN A 586 23.03 55.47 -34.03
N LYS A 587 22.58 55.40 -35.29
CA LYS A 587 22.85 56.44 -36.30
C LYS A 587 22.22 57.78 -35.87
N LEU A 588 20.96 57.77 -35.45
CA LEU A 588 20.24 58.97 -35.01
C LEU A 588 20.86 59.57 -33.74
N THR A 589 21.24 58.76 -32.75
CA THR A 589 21.95 59.24 -31.55
C THR A 589 23.28 59.90 -31.90
N LYS A 590 24.05 59.36 -32.86
CA LYS A 590 25.29 59.99 -33.31
C LYS A 590 25.04 61.35 -33.97
N ILE A 591 24.03 61.44 -34.86
CA ILE A 591 23.64 62.70 -35.52
C ILE A 591 23.23 63.76 -34.48
N SER A 592 22.41 63.39 -33.49
CA SER A 592 22.03 64.29 -32.39
C SER A 592 23.25 64.80 -31.63
N GLY A 593 24.17 63.90 -31.24
CA GLY A 593 25.38 64.27 -30.51
C GLY A 593 26.37 65.13 -31.32
N ASP A 594 26.33 65.08 -32.65
CA ASP A 594 27.10 65.99 -33.52
C ASP A 594 26.40 67.35 -33.69
N MET A 595 25.05 67.38 -33.72
CA MET A 595 24.27 68.63 -33.65
C MET A 595 24.48 69.38 -32.32
N ASP A 596 24.46 68.69 -31.19
CA ASP A 596 24.70 69.28 -29.86
C ASP A 596 26.09 69.96 -29.77
N LYS A 597 27.13 69.35 -30.36
CA LYS A 597 28.47 69.94 -30.45
C LYS A 597 28.46 71.21 -31.29
N ALA A 598 27.79 71.21 -32.44
CA ALA A 598 27.70 72.39 -33.31
C ALA A 598 26.95 73.55 -32.62
N LEU A 599 25.85 73.24 -31.93
CA LEU A 599 25.06 74.22 -31.16
C LEU A 599 25.90 74.82 -30.01
N LYS A 600 26.64 73.97 -29.29
CA LYS A 600 27.56 74.38 -28.21
C LYS A 600 28.79 75.16 -28.70
N LEU A 601 29.22 74.96 -29.95
CA LEU A 601 30.29 75.74 -30.57
C LEU A 601 29.78 77.12 -31.01
N GLY A 602 28.58 77.18 -31.59
CA GLY A 602 27.93 78.44 -32.01
C GLY A 602 27.69 79.41 -30.84
N SER A 603 27.37 78.90 -29.65
CA SER A 603 27.16 79.74 -28.46
C SER A 603 28.44 80.27 -27.80
N MET A 604 29.64 79.89 -28.28
CA MET A 604 30.93 80.38 -27.77
C MET A 604 31.49 81.59 -28.53
N ILE A 605 30.85 82.04 -29.62
CA ILE A 605 31.34 83.14 -30.46
C ILE A 605 30.80 84.49 -29.95
N ALA A 606 31.55 85.13 -29.04
CA ALA A 606 31.28 86.50 -28.60
C ALA A 606 32.04 87.53 -29.46
N SER A 607 31.33 88.45 -30.11
CA SER A 607 31.94 89.48 -30.99
C SER A 607 32.03 90.84 -30.30
N ASN A 608 33.25 91.33 -30.05
CA ASN A 608 33.53 92.66 -29.50
C ASN A 608 34.40 93.56 -30.41
N GLN A 609 34.73 93.11 -31.63
CA GLN A 609 35.73 93.74 -32.53
C GLN A 609 35.52 95.26 -32.72
N THR A 610 34.26 95.72 -32.74
CA THR A 610 33.88 97.12 -32.87
C THR A 610 34.47 98.03 -31.78
N ILE A 611 34.59 97.55 -30.54
CA ILE A 611 35.12 98.34 -29.41
C ILE A 611 36.65 98.42 -29.53
N SER A 612 37.32 97.27 -29.69
CA SER A 612 38.78 97.20 -29.84
C SER A 612 39.27 98.01 -31.04
N TYR A 613 38.57 97.96 -32.18
CA TYR A 613 38.88 98.77 -33.37
C TYR A 613 38.76 100.28 -33.10
N ARG A 614 37.69 100.72 -32.41
CA ARG A 614 37.51 102.14 -32.06
C ARG A 614 38.58 102.62 -31.07
N ALA A 615 38.94 101.81 -30.08
CA ALA A 615 40.02 102.11 -29.14
C ALA A 615 41.39 102.24 -29.84
N LEU A 616 41.74 101.27 -30.70
CA LEU A 616 42.95 101.33 -31.54
C LEU A 616 42.99 102.57 -32.43
N ALA A 617 41.87 102.93 -33.05
CA ALA A 617 41.76 104.13 -33.87
C ALA A 617 41.89 105.43 -33.05
N GLN A 618 41.37 105.48 -31.82
CA GLN A 618 41.57 106.62 -30.92
C GLN A 618 43.03 106.74 -30.46
N ILE A 619 43.67 105.64 -30.06
CA ILE A 619 45.08 105.59 -29.66
C ILE A 619 46.00 106.05 -30.80
N THR A 620 45.80 105.53 -32.01
CA THR A 620 46.60 105.90 -33.20
C THR A 620 46.49 107.39 -33.52
N ARG A 621 45.32 108.00 -33.25
CA ARG A 621 45.06 109.45 -33.42
C ARG A 621 45.58 110.32 -32.28
N SER A 622 46.13 109.75 -31.20
CA SER A 622 46.72 110.50 -30.08
C SER A 622 48.24 110.73 -30.24
N VAL A 623 48.91 110.00 -31.13
CA VAL A 623 50.37 109.98 -31.27
C VAL A 623 50.91 111.32 -31.82
N PRO A 624 51.76 112.06 -31.07
CA PRO A 624 52.41 113.26 -31.59
C PRO A 624 53.44 112.96 -32.68
N GLN A 625 53.70 113.94 -33.57
CA GLN A 625 54.69 113.83 -34.67
C GLN A 625 56.13 113.45 -34.23
N ARG A 626 56.46 113.65 -32.95
CA ARG A 626 57.76 113.35 -32.33
C ARG A 626 57.73 112.08 -31.45
N VAL A 627 56.75 111.21 -31.68
CA VAL A 627 56.55 109.94 -30.97
C VAL A 627 56.37 108.81 -31.98
N GLN A 628 57.04 107.70 -31.76
CA GLN A 628 57.02 106.50 -32.59
C GLN A 628 56.71 105.30 -31.70
N PHE A 629 55.47 104.81 -31.71
CA PHE A 629 55.12 103.55 -31.04
C PHE A 629 55.66 102.36 -31.83
N THR A 630 56.08 101.31 -31.13
CA THR A 630 56.75 100.13 -31.70
C THR A 630 55.99 98.84 -31.48
N ASN A 631 55.27 98.72 -30.36
CA ASN A 631 54.43 97.56 -30.06
C ASN A 631 53.24 97.99 -29.16
N LEU A 632 52.08 97.39 -29.40
CA LEU A 632 50.83 97.61 -28.70
C LEU A 632 50.19 96.25 -28.39
N ASN A 633 50.00 95.94 -27.12
CA ASN A 633 49.44 94.67 -26.65
C ASN A 633 48.12 94.90 -25.90
N TYR A 634 47.06 94.15 -26.21
CA TYR A 634 45.73 94.25 -25.61
C TYR A 634 45.38 92.96 -24.87
N ASN A 635 44.95 93.08 -23.60
CA ASN A 635 44.66 91.93 -22.74
C ASN A 635 43.34 91.18 -23.08
N GLY A 636 42.59 91.61 -24.10
CA GLY A 636 41.31 91.02 -24.48
C GLY A 636 40.08 91.54 -23.71
N SER A 637 40.28 92.38 -22.68
CA SER A 637 39.22 93.02 -21.91
C SER A 637 39.31 94.55 -21.96
N ASN A 638 40.12 95.17 -21.10
CA ASN A 638 40.15 96.61 -20.88
C ASN A 638 41.55 97.23 -20.69
N GLU A 639 42.66 96.52 -20.91
CA GLU A 639 44.01 97.09 -20.79
C GLU A 639 44.81 96.96 -22.09
N ILE A 640 45.35 98.10 -22.55
CA ILE A 640 46.28 98.20 -23.68
C ILE A 640 47.62 98.73 -23.17
N ILE A 641 48.70 98.00 -23.43
CA ILE A 641 50.08 98.41 -23.14
C ILE A 641 50.70 98.91 -24.45
N ILE A 642 51.13 100.17 -24.47
CA ILE A 642 51.80 100.82 -25.60
C ILE A 642 53.28 100.99 -25.26
N THR A 643 54.17 100.64 -26.19
CA THR A 643 55.62 100.88 -26.08
C THR A 643 56.11 101.68 -27.28
N GLY A 644 57.17 102.46 -27.12
CA GLY A 644 57.72 103.28 -28.20
C GLY A 644 58.93 104.11 -27.84
N LEU A 645 59.31 104.99 -28.76
CA LEU A 645 60.39 105.97 -28.67
C LEU A 645 59.84 107.39 -28.87
N ALA A 646 60.35 108.38 -28.13
CA ALA A 646 59.98 109.79 -28.25
C ALA A 646 61.21 110.69 -28.23
N PHE A 647 61.18 111.87 -28.87
CA PHE A 647 62.33 112.78 -28.91
C PHE A 647 62.57 113.59 -27.61
N SER A 648 61.63 113.59 -26.65
CA SER A 648 61.79 114.26 -25.35
C SER A 648 60.78 113.71 -24.33
N ASP A 649 60.98 114.02 -23.03
CA ASP A 649 59.99 113.69 -22.00
C ASP A 649 58.67 114.43 -22.22
N GLN A 650 58.74 115.67 -22.73
CA GLN A 650 57.55 116.46 -23.06
C GLN A 650 56.73 115.83 -24.20
N ASP A 651 57.39 115.21 -25.18
CA ASP A 651 56.70 114.45 -26.24
C ASP A 651 55.93 113.24 -25.66
N ILE A 652 56.46 112.59 -24.62
CA ILE A 652 55.78 111.49 -23.89
C ILE A 652 54.60 112.03 -23.06
N ILE A 653 54.80 113.11 -22.31
CA ILE A 653 53.75 113.76 -21.51
C ILE A 653 52.59 114.25 -22.40
N ASN A 654 52.91 114.85 -23.55
CA ASN A 654 51.93 115.27 -24.54
C ASN A 654 51.15 114.07 -25.11
N PHE A 655 51.81 112.94 -25.36
CA PHE A 655 51.12 111.72 -25.80
C PHE A 655 50.17 111.16 -24.72
N ILE A 656 50.60 111.13 -23.46
CA ILE A 656 49.76 110.71 -22.33
C ILE A 656 48.55 111.64 -22.15
N SER A 657 48.74 112.95 -22.29
CA SER A 657 47.64 113.93 -22.28
C SER A 657 46.67 113.69 -23.43
N ASN A 658 47.16 113.53 -24.65
CA ASN A 658 46.36 113.20 -25.84
C ASN A 658 45.60 111.86 -25.71
N LEU A 659 46.08 110.90 -24.92
CA LEU A 659 45.42 109.63 -24.66
C LEU A 659 44.32 109.76 -23.61
N ASN A 660 44.57 110.44 -22.49
CA ASN A 660 43.55 110.71 -21.47
C ASN A 660 42.38 111.57 -22.01
N GLY A 661 42.64 112.40 -23.03
CA GLY A 661 41.60 113.17 -23.74
C GLY A 661 40.80 112.39 -24.80
N LYS A 662 40.61 111.07 -24.66
CA LYS A 662 39.84 110.22 -25.60
C LYS A 662 38.70 109.48 -24.91
N ASP A 663 37.54 109.43 -25.57
CA ASP A 663 36.28 108.96 -24.98
C ASP A 663 36.37 107.54 -24.42
N LEU A 664 37.05 106.63 -25.13
CA LEU A 664 37.17 105.21 -24.75
C LEU A 664 38.35 104.92 -23.82
N ILE A 665 39.23 105.89 -23.55
CA ILE A 665 40.33 105.75 -22.58
C ILE A 665 39.84 106.24 -21.23
N ASP A 666 39.94 105.39 -20.21
CA ASP A 666 39.64 105.74 -18.82
C ASP A 666 40.84 106.44 -18.17
N GLN A 667 42.02 105.84 -18.32
CA GLN A 667 43.28 106.37 -17.82
C GLN A 667 44.43 105.93 -18.72
N ALA A 668 45.31 106.86 -19.09
CA ALA A 668 46.63 106.57 -19.64
C ALA A 668 47.72 107.02 -18.66
N SER A 669 48.64 106.12 -18.31
CA SER A 669 49.71 106.38 -17.32
C SER A 669 51.05 105.81 -17.77
N LEU A 670 52.13 106.49 -17.39
CA LEU A 670 53.50 106.05 -17.67
C LEU A 670 53.88 104.88 -16.74
N LYS A 671 54.20 103.72 -17.33
CA LYS A 671 54.63 102.51 -16.61
C LYS A 671 56.16 102.39 -16.51
N ALA A 672 56.89 102.88 -17.52
CA ALA A 672 58.36 102.93 -17.51
C ALA A 672 58.90 103.94 -18.54
N MET A 673 60.11 104.43 -18.30
CA MET A 673 61.00 105.00 -19.33
C MET A 673 62.33 104.26 -19.34
N ASN A 674 62.98 104.20 -20.50
CA ASN A 674 64.29 103.58 -20.67
C ASN A 674 65.14 104.40 -21.66
N VAL A 675 66.46 104.37 -21.51
CA VAL A 675 67.40 104.93 -22.50
C VAL A 675 67.94 103.76 -23.32
N PRO A 676 67.66 103.68 -24.64
CA PRO A 676 68.18 102.61 -25.49
C PRO A 676 69.70 102.57 -25.45
N THR A 677 70.25 101.43 -25.00
CA THR A 677 71.67 101.23 -24.70
C THR A 677 72.28 100.08 -25.53
N GLY A 678 71.61 99.68 -26.61
CA GLY A 678 72.01 98.58 -27.48
C GLY A 678 72.94 99.01 -28.63
N GLN A 679 74.13 98.41 -28.71
CA GLN A 679 75.00 98.50 -29.88
C GLN A 679 74.45 97.64 -31.04
N ASN A 680 73.42 98.13 -31.74
CA ASN A 680 73.09 97.80 -33.15
C ASN A 680 71.93 98.65 -33.71
N ASP A 681 71.70 99.85 -33.17
CA ASP A 681 70.63 100.75 -33.63
C ASP A 681 71.10 101.69 -34.75
N LEU A 682 70.52 101.56 -35.95
CA LEU A 682 70.63 102.57 -37.01
C LEU A 682 69.80 103.85 -36.71
N GLN A 683 69.50 104.09 -35.43
CA GLN A 683 68.95 105.35 -34.89
C GLN A 683 69.75 105.92 -33.70
N SER A 684 70.95 105.42 -33.39
CA SER A 684 71.89 106.02 -32.41
C SER A 684 72.42 107.43 -32.79
N ALA A 685 71.78 108.11 -33.75
CA ALA A 685 72.02 109.50 -34.16
C ALA A 685 70.90 110.47 -33.70
N ASN A 686 69.85 109.98 -33.03
CA ASN A 686 68.78 110.82 -32.48
C ASN A 686 68.60 110.52 -30.98
N ASN A 687 68.65 111.56 -30.13
CA ASN A 687 68.48 111.46 -28.67
C ASN A 687 67.01 111.13 -28.29
N LYS A 688 66.56 109.91 -28.60
CA LYS A 688 65.21 109.41 -28.30
C LYS A 688 65.19 108.64 -26.97
N LYS A 689 64.11 108.82 -26.20
CA LYS A 689 63.81 108.09 -24.97
C LYS A 689 62.75 107.02 -25.24
N GLY A 690 62.98 105.82 -24.73
CA GLY A 690 61.99 104.74 -24.75
C GLY A 690 60.95 104.90 -23.64
N PHE A 691 59.70 104.54 -23.93
CA PHE A 691 58.59 104.60 -22.97
C PHE A 691 57.72 103.35 -23.01
N THR A 692 57.01 103.12 -21.91
CA THR A 692 55.88 102.18 -21.81
C THR A 692 54.72 102.89 -21.13
N ILE A 693 53.57 102.96 -21.80
CA ILE A 693 52.32 103.55 -21.29
C ILE A 693 51.29 102.43 -21.11
N LEU A 694 50.58 102.43 -19.99
CA LEU A 694 49.38 101.62 -19.77
C LEU A 694 48.15 102.49 -20.04
N CYS A 695 47.30 102.03 -20.95
CA CYS A 695 45.99 102.61 -21.24
C CYS A 695 44.89 101.65 -20.77
N LYS A 696 44.08 102.09 -19.80
CA LYS A 696 42.83 101.42 -19.44
C LYS A 696 41.70 101.95 -20.31
N LEU A 697 40.87 101.05 -20.81
CA LEU A 697 39.66 101.36 -21.56
C LEU A 697 38.49 101.54 -20.60
N LYS A 698 37.56 102.44 -20.93
CA LYS A 698 36.25 102.48 -20.28
C LYS A 698 35.47 101.23 -20.68
N THR A 699 34.96 100.51 -19.69
CA THR A 699 34.11 99.32 -19.81
C THR A 699 32.65 99.69 -19.93
#